data_AF-A0A9W9NA71-F1
#
_entry.id   AF-A0A9W9NA71-F1
#
_cell.length_a   1.000
_cell.length_b   1.000
_cell.length_c   1.000
_cell.angle_alpha   90.00
_cell.angle_beta   90.00
_cell.angle_gamma   90.00
#
_symmetry.space_group_name_H-M   'P 1'
#
loop_
_entity.id
_entity.type
_entity.pdbx_description
1 polymer ?
#
loop_
_entity_poly.entity_id
_entity_poly.type
_entity_poly.pdbx_seq_one_letter_code
_entity_poly.pdbx_strand_id
1 'polypeptide(L)'
;MAKNYRSEVSYNPEDDLHYASLTVRDTLLFALKTRTPDKRSRIPGESRKDYQQTFLSAIAKLFWIEHALGTRVGNELIRGVSGGEKKRVSIGEAMVTKASTQCWDNSTRGLDASTALEYVQSLRSLTNTAHVSTLVALYQASENLFNLFDKVILIEDGKCAFFGRSQDAKAYFERLGFECPPRWTTPDFLTSVSDPNARRVKRGWEDRIPRTADEFQAEYRRSDAFKASFADIESFESEVQAEEHEKETVRKKMTTKNYTVSFWKQVMILTHRQFLVMFGDRAALAGKWGVIIFQALIVGSLFYNLPDTSSGVFTRGGVMFFILLFNALLALAELTATFSSRPILLKHKSFSFYRPSAYALAQVVVDVPMANLARTPSQFFINLLFIFILTMTMYSFFRCLGALCASLDIATRLTGVAIQALVVYTGYLIPPWKMHPWLKWLIWINPVQYAFEALMANEFHNLDIQCEAPYIVPAGPNASPGHQSCAIQGSSPDNLTVKGSEYIKTAYTYTRAHLWRNFGIIIAWFIFFVALTMLGMEIQKPNKGGSSVTIFKRGEAPKAVEDAIEHTGHPVDEESTGKNGTTPELQNEQANEKVQDIAKNTSIFTWQNVNYTIPYKGGQRKLLQDVHGYVKPGRLTAMCRKTTLLNALAQRINFGVVTGTFLVDGKPLPKSFQRATGFAEQMDIHEPTATVRESLRFSALLRQPKEVPINEKYDYCEKIIDLLEMRPIAGATVGSHGSGLNQEQRKRLTIAVELASKPELLLFLDEPTSGLDSLAAFNIVRFLRRLADAGQAVLCTIHQPSAVLFEQFDELLLLESGGRVVYNGPLGSDSKTLIDYFEKNGAKKCSPHANPAEYMLEVIGAGNPDYKGQDWGDVWTNSLEFKKFTEELENIINSRRDMQADDKIKDDREYAMPLYTQIVAVTKRAFVAYWRLPDYILGKMMLHIFTGLFNTFTFWHLGNSYIDMQSRLFSCFMTLTISPPLIQQLQPRFLHFRGIYESRESNSKVYSWVAFVVSTILPELPYAIVAGSVYFNCWYWGVWFPRDSFSSGYIWMLLMVFECFYIGFGQFIAAFAPNELFASLLVPSFFTFVVAFCGVVVPYAALPHFWQSWMYWLTPFHYLLEGLLGVVTHKVPVRCVAREEAYFSPPSGMTCQEYAGAYAREAGGYLSNAANGLCAYCQFSEGDQFGIFWAYVVFNFLMVFFFSWLYLHGVRDFKRWLSERRTRKDKSGKS
;
A
#
# COMPACT_ATOMS: atom_id res chain seq x y z
N MET A 1 -16.36 -17.49 -25.79
CA MET A 1 -15.85 -16.17 -26.22
C MET A 1 -14.47 -15.80 -25.66
N ALA A 2 -14.26 -15.83 -24.32
CA ALA A 2 -13.06 -15.26 -23.67
C ALA A 2 -11.68 -15.77 -24.15
N LYS A 3 -11.56 -16.98 -24.72
CA LYS A 3 -10.29 -17.52 -25.24
C LYS A 3 -9.97 -17.06 -26.67
N ASN A 4 -11.01 -16.86 -27.50
CA ASN A 4 -10.89 -16.64 -28.95
C ASN A 4 -11.06 -15.16 -29.35
N TYR A 5 -11.72 -14.34 -28.51
CA TYR A 5 -12.02 -12.93 -28.79
C TYR A 5 -11.42 -11.97 -27.76
N ARG A 6 -10.36 -12.40 -27.06
CA ARG A 6 -9.74 -11.60 -25.98
C ARG A 6 -9.12 -10.28 -26.46
N SER A 7 -8.68 -10.23 -27.71
CA SER A 7 -8.16 -8.99 -28.31
C SER A 7 -9.25 -8.09 -28.90
N GLU A 8 -10.46 -8.63 -29.04
CA GLU A 8 -11.60 -8.00 -29.71
C GLU A 8 -12.56 -7.35 -28.70
N VAL A 9 -12.62 -7.86 -27.47
CA VAL A 9 -13.41 -7.29 -26.38
C VAL A 9 -12.48 -6.70 -25.33
N SER A 10 -12.59 -5.38 -25.12
CA SER A 10 -11.86 -4.67 -24.06
C SER A 10 -12.80 -4.30 -22.93
N TYR A 11 -12.40 -4.57 -21.69
CA TYR A 11 -13.09 -4.12 -20.49
C TYR A 11 -12.19 -3.17 -19.72
N ASN A 12 -12.62 -1.91 -19.59
CA ASN A 12 -11.95 -0.94 -18.72
C ASN A 12 -12.72 -0.85 -17.40
N PRO A 13 -12.13 -1.30 -16.28
CA PRO A 13 -12.76 -1.18 -14.97
C PRO A 13 -12.85 0.28 -14.54
N GLU A 14 -13.66 0.53 -13.51
CA GLU A 14 -13.81 1.85 -12.88
C GLU A 14 -12.49 2.46 -12.40
N ASP A 15 -11.59 1.63 -11.83
CA ASP A 15 -10.31 2.08 -11.29
C ASP A 15 -9.22 2.29 -12.36
N ASP A 16 -8.64 3.49 -12.40
CA ASP A 16 -7.51 3.82 -13.28
C ASP A 16 -6.17 3.28 -12.76
N LEU A 17 -5.87 2.01 -13.08
CA LEU A 17 -4.63 1.33 -12.73
C LEU A 17 -3.49 1.69 -13.69
N HIS A 18 -2.50 2.44 -13.19
CA HIS A 18 -1.30 2.88 -13.93
C HIS A 18 -0.05 2.81 -13.03
N TYR A 19 1.12 2.72 -13.64
CA TYR A 19 2.38 2.91 -12.92
C TYR A 19 2.56 4.40 -12.58
N ALA A 20 2.42 4.75 -11.31
CA ALA A 20 2.47 6.14 -10.85
C ALA A 20 3.79 6.87 -11.16
N SER A 21 4.90 6.14 -11.30
CA SER A 21 6.23 6.69 -11.59
C SER A 21 6.48 7.01 -13.08
N LEU A 22 5.69 6.45 -13.99
CA LEU A 22 5.83 6.68 -15.43
C LEU A 22 5.18 7.98 -15.87
N THR A 23 5.69 8.55 -16.97
CA THR A 23 5.06 9.70 -17.62
C THR A 23 3.86 9.27 -18.46
N VAL A 24 2.96 10.21 -18.76
CA VAL A 24 1.84 9.98 -19.69
C VAL A 24 2.37 9.51 -21.05
N ARG A 25 3.44 10.14 -21.56
CA ARG A 25 4.07 9.77 -22.83
C ARG A 25 4.56 8.33 -22.82
N ASP A 26 5.28 7.92 -21.77
CA ASP A 26 5.85 6.58 -21.69
C ASP A 26 4.77 5.50 -21.59
N THR A 27 3.67 5.81 -20.91
CA THR A 27 2.50 4.93 -20.75
C THR A 27 1.82 4.68 -22.10
N LEU A 28 1.47 5.74 -22.84
CA LEU A 28 0.84 5.62 -24.16
C LEU A 28 1.79 5.01 -25.21
N LEU A 29 3.06 5.40 -25.20
CA LEU A 29 4.06 4.85 -26.12
C LEU A 29 4.29 3.36 -25.85
N PHE A 30 4.22 2.92 -24.60
CA PHE A 30 4.28 1.50 -24.25
C PHE A 30 3.11 0.72 -24.88
N ALA A 31 1.87 1.18 -24.66
CA ALA A 31 0.70 0.57 -25.29
C ALA A 31 0.88 0.50 -26.82
N LEU A 32 1.28 1.61 -27.45
CA LEU A 32 1.50 1.69 -28.90
C LEU A 32 2.55 0.69 -29.39
N LYS A 33 3.69 0.58 -28.69
CA LYS A 33 4.74 -0.38 -29.05
C LYS A 33 4.23 -1.82 -29.06
N THR A 34 3.32 -2.17 -28.15
CA THR A 34 2.74 -3.52 -28.04
C THR A 34 1.64 -3.83 -29.05
N ARG A 35 0.93 -2.83 -29.57
CA ARG A 35 -0.18 -3.00 -30.54
C ARG A 35 0.13 -2.50 -31.96
N THR A 36 1.33 -1.97 -32.22
CA THR A 36 1.69 -1.50 -33.57
C THR A 36 1.63 -2.66 -34.58
N PRO A 37 0.87 -2.53 -35.69
CA PRO A 37 0.75 -3.58 -36.71
C PRO A 37 2.05 -3.91 -37.43
N ASP A 38 2.10 -5.10 -38.04
CA ASP A 38 3.21 -5.51 -38.90
C ASP A 38 3.28 -4.66 -40.19
N LYS A 39 4.44 -4.70 -40.87
CA LYS A 39 4.74 -3.86 -42.05
C LYS A 39 3.70 -3.98 -43.17
N ARG A 40 3.03 -5.13 -43.29
CA ARG A 40 2.00 -5.39 -44.32
C ARG A 40 0.69 -4.62 -44.11
N SER A 41 0.43 -4.18 -42.88
CA SER A 41 -0.81 -3.48 -42.49
C SER A 41 -0.57 -2.00 -42.20
N ARG A 42 0.60 -1.47 -42.57
CA ARG A 42 0.98 -0.05 -42.44
C ARG A 42 1.16 0.56 -43.83
N ILE A 43 1.14 1.90 -43.90
CA ILE A 43 1.28 2.61 -45.16
C ILE A 43 2.64 2.25 -45.81
N PRO A 44 2.69 1.96 -47.12
CA PRO A 44 3.95 1.64 -47.80
C PRO A 44 5.00 2.73 -47.58
N GLY A 45 6.17 2.36 -47.05
CA GLY A 45 7.26 3.29 -46.73
C GLY A 45 7.29 3.82 -45.29
N GLU A 46 6.21 3.68 -44.51
CA GLU A 46 6.14 4.17 -43.13
C GLU A 46 6.95 3.30 -42.16
N SER A 47 7.81 3.91 -41.33
CA SER A 47 8.53 3.17 -40.29
C SER A 47 7.64 2.91 -39.06
N ARG A 48 8.01 1.92 -38.23
CA ARG A 48 7.23 1.58 -37.03
C ARG A 48 7.23 2.73 -36.02
N LYS A 49 8.33 3.49 -36.00
CA LYS A 49 8.52 4.65 -35.14
C LYS A 49 7.68 5.82 -35.61
N ASP A 50 7.62 6.05 -36.92
CA ASP A 50 6.79 7.11 -37.50
C ASP A 50 5.32 6.85 -37.21
N TYR A 51 4.83 5.61 -37.42
CA TYR A 51 3.47 5.22 -37.05
C TYR A 51 3.18 5.50 -35.57
N GLN A 52 4.07 5.08 -34.67
CA GLN A 52 3.90 5.28 -33.22
C GLN A 52 3.85 6.76 -32.86
N GLN A 53 4.69 7.60 -33.48
CA GLN A 53 4.78 9.01 -33.16
C GLN A 53 3.62 9.80 -33.76
N THR A 54 3.20 9.48 -34.98
CA THR A 54 1.98 10.03 -35.60
C THR A 54 0.75 9.65 -34.80
N PHE A 55 0.60 8.38 -34.41
CA PHE A 55 -0.55 7.92 -33.61
C PHE A 55 -0.53 8.51 -32.20
N LEU A 56 0.64 8.60 -31.54
CA LEU A 56 0.76 9.25 -30.23
C LEU A 56 0.36 10.73 -30.30
N SER A 57 0.82 11.44 -31.34
CA SER A 57 0.47 12.84 -31.56
C SER A 57 -1.03 13.00 -31.86
N ALA A 58 -1.62 12.08 -32.64
CA ALA A 58 -3.05 12.05 -32.90
C ALA A 58 -3.87 11.81 -31.61
N ILE A 59 -3.52 10.81 -30.79
CA ILE A 59 -4.14 10.55 -29.48
C ILE A 59 -4.00 11.79 -28.59
N ALA A 60 -2.80 12.36 -28.50
CA ALA A 60 -2.53 13.46 -27.59
C ALA A 60 -3.32 14.73 -27.96
N LYS A 61 -3.48 15.00 -29.26
CA LYS A 61 -4.33 16.08 -29.78
C LYS A 61 -5.81 15.80 -29.61
N LEU A 62 -6.25 14.59 -29.99
CA LEU A 62 -7.65 14.18 -29.91
C LEU A 62 -8.20 14.27 -28.48
N PHE A 63 -7.38 13.91 -27.49
CA PHE A 63 -7.76 13.94 -26.07
C PHE A 63 -7.18 15.14 -25.31
N TRP A 64 -6.56 16.11 -25.96
CA TRP A 64 -6.05 17.34 -25.33
C TRP A 64 -5.09 17.09 -24.15
N ILE A 65 -4.19 16.11 -24.28
CA ILE A 65 -3.20 15.75 -23.24
C ILE A 65 -1.75 16.07 -23.67
N GLU A 66 -1.56 16.88 -24.72
CA GLU A 66 -0.23 17.25 -25.24
C GLU A 66 0.65 17.91 -24.16
N HIS A 67 0.10 18.81 -23.36
CA HIS A 67 0.83 19.50 -22.27
C HIS A 67 1.20 18.55 -21.12
N ALA A 68 0.42 17.49 -20.92
CA ALA A 68 0.60 16.52 -19.84
C ALA A 68 1.57 15.37 -20.19
N LEU A 69 1.99 15.25 -21.46
CA LEU A 69 2.86 14.17 -21.93
C LEU A 69 4.15 14.00 -21.08
N GLY A 70 4.74 15.11 -20.62
CA GLY A 70 5.96 15.10 -19.79
C GLY A 70 5.72 14.91 -18.29
N THR A 71 4.47 14.84 -17.84
CA THR A 71 4.08 14.75 -16.42
C THR A 71 3.88 13.29 -16.02
N ARG A 72 4.17 12.96 -14.75
CA ARG A 72 3.93 11.63 -14.18
C ARG A 72 2.44 11.35 -14.06
N VAL A 73 2.01 10.11 -14.28
CA VAL A 73 0.60 9.73 -14.12
C VAL A 73 0.15 9.87 -12.65
N GLY A 74 0.95 9.42 -11.69
CA GLY A 74 0.67 9.54 -10.26
C GLY A 74 -0.43 8.60 -9.70
N ASN A 75 -0.62 8.66 -8.39
CA ASN A 75 -1.65 7.98 -7.60
C ASN A 75 -1.95 8.77 -6.30
N GLU A 76 -2.68 8.18 -5.35
CA GLU A 76 -3.05 8.80 -4.06
C GLU A 76 -1.85 9.28 -3.23
N LEU A 77 -0.69 8.61 -3.37
CA LEU A 77 0.52 8.90 -2.61
C LEU A 77 1.56 9.70 -3.42
N ILE A 78 1.54 9.59 -4.76
CA ILE A 78 2.48 10.23 -5.68
C ILE A 78 1.72 11.22 -6.55
N ARG A 79 1.99 12.51 -6.33
CA ARG A 79 1.42 13.60 -7.13
C ARG A 79 1.71 13.42 -8.64
N GLY A 80 0.67 13.46 -9.46
CA GLY A 80 0.73 13.32 -10.92
C GLY A 80 -0.22 14.26 -11.65
N VAL A 81 -0.68 13.83 -12.83
CA VAL A 81 -1.72 14.51 -13.61
C VAL A 81 -3.05 14.52 -12.86
N SER A 82 -3.97 15.39 -13.28
CA SER A 82 -5.33 15.42 -12.73
C SER A 82 -6.08 14.10 -12.98
N GLY A 83 -7.13 13.83 -12.20
CA GLY A 83 -7.97 12.64 -12.41
C GLY A 83 -8.57 12.58 -13.82
N GLY A 84 -8.98 13.73 -14.36
CA GLY A 84 -9.48 13.83 -15.73
C GLY A 84 -8.46 13.51 -16.80
N GLU A 85 -7.24 14.04 -16.67
CA GLU A 85 -6.15 13.70 -17.56
C GLU A 85 -5.79 12.22 -17.46
N LYS A 86 -5.77 11.64 -16.25
CA LYS A 86 -5.49 10.22 -16.02
C LYS A 86 -6.51 9.32 -16.75
N LYS A 87 -7.78 9.68 -16.75
CA LYS A 87 -8.84 8.97 -17.51
C LYS A 87 -8.65 9.07 -19.02
N ARG A 88 -8.24 10.23 -19.53
CA ARG A 88 -7.89 10.40 -20.96
C ARG A 88 -6.69 9.53 -21.34
N VAL A 89 -5.74 9.29 -20.43
CA VAL A 89 -4.67 8.30 -20.65
C VAL A 89 -5.24 6.89 -20.78
N SER A 90 -6.20 6.49 -19.93
CA SER A 90 -6.90 5.20 -20.04
C SER A 90 -7.66 5.04 -21.37
N ILE A 91 -8.33 6.09 -21.87
CA ILE A 91 -8.91 6.09 -23.23
C ILE A 91 -7.84 5.89 -24.29
N GLY A 92 -6.73 6.62 -24.18
CA GLY A 92 -5.59 6.46 -25.09
C GLY A 92 -5.08 5.03 -25.12
N GLU A 93 -4.94 4.36 -23.98
CA GLU A 93 -4.56 2.95 -23.91
C GLU A 93 -5.60 2.03 -24.58
N ALA A 94 -6.89 2.25 -24.34
CA ALA A 94 -7.97 1.46 -24.92
C ALA A 94 -8.07 1.66 -26.44
N MET A 95 -7.96 2.88 -26.95
CA MET A 95 -7.95 3.18 -28.39
C MET A 95 -6.82 2.45 -29.12
N VAL A 96 -5.67 2.30 -28.46
CA VAL A 96 -4.52 1.55 -28.99
C VAL A 96 -4.82 0.06 -29.12
N THR A 97 -5.75 -0.50 -28.34
CA THR A 97 -6.16 -1.91 -28.50
C THR A 97 -6.84 -2.17 -29.83
N LYS A 98 -7.57 -1.20 -30.41
CA LYS A 98 -8.46 -1.42 -31.58
C LYS A 98 -9.47 -2.55 -31.36
N ALA A 99 -9.89 -2.78 -30.12
CA ALA A 99 -10.95 -3.74 -29.81
C ALA A 99 -12.25 -3.34 -30.50
N SER A 100 -12.91 -4.31 -31.15
CA SER A 100 -14.18 -4.14 -31.87
C SER A 100 -15.36 -3.89 -30.92
N THR A 101 -15.29 -4.41 -29.70
CA THR A 101 -16.24 -4.11 -28.63
C THR A 101 -15.52 -3.59 -27.40
N GLN A 102 -15.95 -2.45 -26.87
CA GLN A 102 -15.36 -1.82 -25.69
C GLN A 102 -16.43 -1.63 -24.62
N CYS A 103 -16.18 -2.17 -23.44
CA CYS A 103 -17.04 -2.03 -22.27
C CYS A 103 -16.36 -1.12 -21.25
N TRP A 104 -17.02 -0.01 -20.94
CA TRP A 104 -16.54 1.03 -20.05
C TRP A 104 -17.41 1.05 -18.80
N ASP A 105 -16.83 0.66 -17.68
CA ASP A 105 -17.52 0.64 -16.39
C ASP A 105 -17.26 1.94 -15.62
N ASN A 106 -18.34 2.70 -15.38
CA ASN A 106 -18.35 3.98 -14.67
C ASN A 106 -17.18 4.95 -14.98
N SER A 107 -16.84 5.05 -16.26
CA SER A 107 -15.60 5.70 -16.67
C SER A 107 -15.62 7.23 -16.57
N THR A 108 -16.77 7.86 -16.26
CA THR A 108 -16.89 9.31 -16.03
C THR A 108 -16.76 9.74 -14.56
N ARG A 109 -16.61 8.78 -13.62
CA ARG A 109 -16.43 9.06 -12.18
C ARG A 109 -15.35 10.10 -11.87
N GLY A 110 -15.64 11.08 -11.00
CA GLY A 110 -14.67 12.08 -10.55
C GLY A 110 -14.22 13.07 -11.63
N LEU A 111 -14.95 13.16 -12.75
CA LEU A 111 -14.78 14.20 -13.78
C LEU A 111 -15.81 15.32 -13.57
N ASP A 112 -15.48 16.55 -13.99
CA ASP A 112 -16.51 17.57 -14.24
C ASP A 112 -17.56 17.04 -15.22
N ALA A 113 -18.77 17.62 -15.25
CA ALA A 113 -19.70 17.44 -16.36
C ALA A 113 -19.11 17.90 -17.71
N SER A 114 -18.34 19.01 -17.77
CA SER A 114 -17.69 19.44 -19.02
C SER A 114 -16.61 18.47 -19.49
N THR A 115 -15.76 17.99 -18.57
CA THR A 115 -14.72 17.00 -18.89
C THR A 115 -15.30 15.62 -19.17
N ALA A 116 -16.39 15.23 -18.50
CA ALA A 116 -17.15 14.03 -18.79
C ALA A 116 -17.79 14.10 -20.18
N LEU A 117 -18.35 15.26 -20.57
CA LEU A 117 -18.85 15.50 -21.91
C LEU A 117 -17.73 15.36 -22.95
N GLU A 118 -16.60 16.03 -22.76
CA GLU A 118 -15.43 15.87 -23.64
C GLU A 118 -14.94 14.42 -23.70
N TYR A 119 -14.99 13.69 -22.58
CA TYR A 119 -14.63 12.29 -22.46
C TYR A 119 -15.57 11.38 -23.27
N VAL A 120 -16.89 11.58 -23.18
CA VAL A 120 -17.85 10.77 -23.96
C VAL A 120 -17.87 11.21 -25.42
N GLN A 121 -17.66 12.49 -25.74
CA GLN A 121 -17.43 12.94 -27.12
C GLN A 121 -16.20 12.28 -27.72
N SER A 122 -15.16 12.09 -26.91
CA SER A 122 -13.95 11.33 -27.27
C SER A 122 -14.27 9.86 -27.54
N LEU A 123 -15.11 9.21 -26.71
CA LEU A 123 -15.60 7.85 -26.96
C LEU A 123 -16.51 7.75 -28.19
N ARG A 124 -17.37 8.75 -28.45
CA ARG A 124 -18.22 8.81 -29.64
C ARG A 124 -17.39 9.00 -30.91
N SER A 125 -16.40 9.90 -30.87
CA SER A 125 -15.45 10.09 -31.96
C SER A 125 -14.67 8.80 -32.24
N LEU A 126 -14.25 8.08 -31.19
CA LEU A 126 -13.62 6.77 -31.31
C LEU A 126 -14.57 5.75 -31.96
N THR A 127 -15.80 5.66 -31.48
CA THR A 127 -16.86 4.76 -31.99
C THR A 127 -17.09 4.97 -33.48
N ASN A 128 -17.27 6.22 -33.90
CA ASN A 128 -17.56 6.57 -35.30
C ASN A 128 -16.34 6.39 -36.21
N THR A 129 -15.16 6.80 -35.76
CA THR A 129 -13.93 6.77 -36.58
C THR A 129 -13.39 5.35 -36.72
N ALA A 130 -13.46 4.55 -35.65
CA ALA A 130 -12.94 3.19 -35.63
C ALA A 130 -14.01 2.13 -36.00
N HIS A 131 -15.27 2.52 -36.18
CA HIS A 131 -16.41 1.64 -36.39
C HIS A 131 -16.49 0.52 -35.33
N VAL A 132 -16.39 0.89 -34.05
CA VAL A 132 -16.40 -0.05 -32.90
C VAL A 132 -17.67 0.10 -32.07
N SER A 133 -18.13 -0.99 -31.47
CA SER A 133 -19.26 -0.95 -30.53
C SER A 133 -18.79 -0.57 -29.13
N THR A 134 -19.30 0.52 -28.59
CA THR A 134 -18.94 1.03 -27.27
C THR A 134 -20.13 0.91 -26.33
N LEU A 135 -19.98 0.11 -25.27
CA LEU A 135 -20.92 0.04 -24.16
C LEU A 135 -20.35 0.87 -23.00
N VAL A 136 -21.14 1.81 -22.48
CA VAL A 136 -20.73 2.66 -21.37
C VAL A 136 -21.79 2.59 -20.28
N ALA A 137 -21.38 2.20 -19.08
CA ALA A 137 -22.18 2.41 -17.88
C ALA A 137 -21.88 3.81 -17.32
N LEU A 138 -22.93 4.62 -17.14
CA LEU A 138 -22.84 5.99 -16.62
C LEU A 138 -23.75 6.14 -15.41
N TYR A 139 -23.21 6.68 -14.33
CA TYR A 139 -23.93 7.00 -13.10
C TYR A 139 -24.61 8.37 -13.14
N GLN A 140 -23.99 9.35 -13.81
CA GLN A 140 -24.56 10.68 -14.06
C GLN A 140 -24.32 11.04 -15.52
N ALA A 141 -25.37 11.44 -16.22
CA ALA A 141 -25.28 11.92 -17.60
C ALA A 141 -26.09 13.22 -17.73
N SER A 142 -25.45 14.27 -18.25
CA SER A 142 -26.16 15.47 -18.69
C SER A 142 -26.97 15.18 -19.95
N GLU A 143 -27.89 16.07 -20.31
CA GLU A 143 -28.65 15.94 -21.55
C GLU A 143 -27.73 15.86 -22.78
N ASN A 144 -26.70 16.71 -22.81
CA ASN A 144 -25.70 16.73 -23.87
C ASN A 144 -24.94 15.41 -23.98
N LEU A 145 -24.65 14.77 -22.83
CA LEU A 145 -24.02 13.45 -22.79
C LEU A 145 -24.94 12.36 -23.33
N PHE A 146 -26.20 12.35 -22.87
CA PHE A 146 -27.20 11.36 -23.27
C PHE A 146 -27.47 11.38 -24.77
N ASN A 147 -27.50 12.57 -25.36
CA ASN A 147 -27.72 12.76 -26.80
C ASN A 147 -26.58 12.21 -27.69
N LEU A 148 -25.43 11.83 -27.13
CA LEU A 148 -24.34 11.19 -27.88
C LEU A 148 -24.54 9.68 -28.07
N PHE A 149 -25.48 9.07 -27.34
CA PHE A 149 -25.73 7.62 -27.39
C PHE A 149 -26.88 7.27 -28.34
N ASP A 150 -26.70 6.18 -29.10
CA ASP A 150 -27.69 5.70 -30.06
C ASP A 150 -28.84 4.93 -29.37
N LYS A 151 -28.52 4.13 -28.36
CA LYS A 151 -29.45 3.28 -27.59
C LYS A 151 -29.18 3.39 -26.08
N VAL A 152 -30.22 3.17 -25.27
CA VAL A 152 -30.14 3.11 -23.81
C VAL A 152 -30.75 1.82 -23.29
N ILE A 153 -30.18 1.27 -22.22
CA ILE A 153 -30.74 0.16 -21.46
C ILE A 153 -30.98 0.62 -20.02
N LEU A 154 -32.18 0.34 -19.49
CA LEU A 154 -32.52 0.51 -18.08
C LEU A 154 -32.79 -0.87 -17.48
N ILE A 155 -32.13 -1.16 -16.37
CA ILE A 155 -32.21 -2.44 -15.65
C ILE A 155 -32.69 -2.15 -14.23
N GLU A 156 -33.64 -2.95 -13.75
CA GLU A 156 -34.19 -2.90 -12.38
C GLU A 156 -34.18 -4.33 -11.82
N ASP A 157 -33.53 -4.58 -10.68
CA ASP A 157 -33.37 -5.90 -10.04
C ASP A 157 -32.98 -7.02 -11.03
N GLY A 158 -32.01 -6.74 -11.91
CA GLY A 158 -31.54 -7.67 -12.94
C GLY A 158 -32.50 -7.90 -14.11
N LYS A 159 -33.63 -7.19 -14.18
CA LYS A 159 -34.62 -7.26 -15.26
C LYS A 159 -34.59 -6.00 -16.11
N CYS A 160 -34.68 -6.16 -17.44
CA CYS A 160 -34.71 -5.02 -18.37
C CYS A 160 -36.07 -4.30 -18.28
N ALA A 161 -36.04 -3.05 -17.84
CA ALA A 161 -37.20 -2.16 -17.79
C ALA A 161 -37.40 -1.38 -19.10
N PHE A 162 -36.32 -1.14 -19.85
CA PHE A 162 -36.36 -0.55 -21.18
C PHE A 162 -35.06 -0.83 -21.95
N PHE A 163 -35.16 -1.14 -23.24
CA PHE A 163 -34.05 -1.10 -24.19
C PHE A 163 -34.55 -0.59 -25.54
N GLY A 164 -33.87 0.40 -26.11
CA GLY A 164 -34.29 1.06 -27.35
C GLY A 164 -33.48 2.31 -27.65
N ARG A 165 -33.94 3.11 -28.63
CA ARG A 165 -33.30 4.39 -28.99
C ARG A 165 -33.38 5.38 -27.82
N SER A 166 -32.32 6.16 -27.62
CA SER A 166 -32.24 7.15 -26.54
C SER A 166 -33.38 8.18 -26.57
N GLN A 167 -33.76 8.64 -27.77
CA GLN A 167 -34.82 9.64 -27.98
C GLN A 167 -36.22 9.14 -27.58
N ASP A 168 -36.46 7.83 -27.65
CA ASP A 168 -37.78 7.24 -27.38
C ASP A 168 -38.00 6.95 -25.89
N ALA A 169 -36.92 6.90 -25.10
CA ALA A 169 -36.94 6.47 -23.71
C ALA A 169 -37.82 7.35 -22.83
N LYS A 170 -37.71 8.68 -22.93
CA LYS A 170 -38.53 9.63 -22.16
C LYS A 170 -40.02 9.45 -22.46
N ALA A 171 -40.37 9.43 -23.74
CA ALA A 171 -41.75 9.30 -24.19
C ALA A 171 -42.37 7.95 -23.76
N TYR A 172 -41.58 6.87 -23.70
CA TYR A 172 -42.03 5.58 -23.18
C TYR A 172 -42.51 5.67 -21.73
N PHE A 173 -41.68 6.21 -20.81
CA PHE A 173 -42.08 6.33 -19.41
C PHE A 173 -43.18 7.37 -19.18
N GLU A 174 -43.24 8.44 -19.99
CA GLU A 174 -44.35 9.40 -19.92
C GLU A 174 -45.70 8.78 -20.30
N ARG A 175 -45.71 7.80 -21.22
CA ARG A 175 -46.92 7.03 -21.58
C ARG A 175 -47.34 6.07 -20.47
N LEU A 176 -46.40 5.60 -19.65
CA LEU A 176 -46.68 4.75 -18.49
C LEU A 176 -47.26 5.52 -17.29
N GLY A 177 -47.30 6.85 -17.35
CA GLY A 177 -47.87 7.70 -16.31
C GLY A 177 -46.86 8.48 -15.48
N PHE A 178 -45.56 8.35 -15.76
CA PHE A 178 -44.52 9.15 -15.12
C PHE A 178 -44.49 10.59 -15.68
N GLU A 179 -44.15 11.56 -14.84
CA GLU A 179 -44.03 12.97 -15.20
C GLU A 179 -42.58 13.43 -15.10
N CYS A 180 -42.01 13.93 -16.20
CA CYS A 180 -40.69 14.54 -16.23
C CYS A 180 -40.80 16.02 -15.83
N PRO A 181 -40.21 16.45 -14.70
CA PRO A 181 -40.34 17.84 -14.25
C PRO A 181 -39.65 18.85 -15.20
N PRO A 182 -40.03 20.14 -15.14
CA PRO A 182 -39.33 21.18 -15.90
C PRO A 182 -37.84 21.23 -15.54
N ARG A 183 -36.96 21.46 -16.54
CA ARG A 183 -35.48 21.57 -16.41
C ARG A 183 -34.74 20.29 -16.00
N TRP A 184 -35.43 19.17 -15.83
CA TRP A 184 -34.77 17.88 -15.61
C TRP A 184 -34.20 17.34 -16.92
N THR A 185 -33.05 16.67 -16.79
CA THR A 185 -32.47 15.93 -17.91
C THR A 185 -33.19 14.59 -18.08
N THR A 186 -33.20 14.06 -19.30
CA THR A 186 -33.76 12.76 -19.63
C THR A 186 -33.11 11.64 -18.79
N PRO A 187 -31.78 11.56 -18.63
CA PRO A 187 -31.15 10.57 -17.74
C PRO A 187 -31.62 10.63 -16.30
N ASP A 188 -31.69 11.84 -15.70
CA ASP A 188 -32.16 12.00 -14.32
C ASP A 188 -33.62 11.54 -14.17
N PHE A 189 -34.45 11.80 -15.18
CA PHE A 189 -35.81 11.27 -15.21
C PHE A 189 -35.84 9.74 -15.29
N LEU A 190 -35.05 9.13 -16.18
CA LEU A 190 -34.99 7.67 -16.35
C LEU A 190 -34.44 6.93 -15.12
N THR A 191 -33.51 7.50 -14.37
CA THR A 191 -33.05 6.88 -13.11
C THR A 191 -34.03 7.13 -11.96
N SER A 192 -34.85 8.19 -12.03
CA SER A 192 -35.84 8.48 -10.99
C SER A 192 -37.06 7.57 -11.00
N VAL A 193 -37.44 6.96 -12.14
CA VAL A 193 -38.72 6.22 -12.25
C VAL A 193 -38.80 4.99 -11.34
N SER A 194 -37.68 4.37 -11.01
CA SER A 194 -37.63 3.21 -10.13
C SER A 194 -37.46 3.54 -8.64
N ASP A 195 -37.14 4.79 -8.30
CA ASP A 195 -37.01 5.25 -6.90
C ASP A 195 -38.34 5.84 -6.40
N PRO A 196 -38.94 5.31 -5.31
CA PRO A 196 -40.19 5.82 -4.76
C PRO A 196 -40.17 7.28 -4.31
N ASN A 197 -39.03 7.80 -3.88
CA ASN A 197 -38.86 9.16 -3.39
C ASN A 197 -38.53 10.17 -4.50
N ALA A 198 -37.93 9.72 -5.60
CA ALA A 198 -37.55 10.59 -6.72
C ALA A 198 -38.62 10.61 -7.83
N ARG A 199 -39.37 9.52 -8.03
CA ARG A 199 -40.38 9.42 -9.09
C ARG A 199 -41.54 10.40 -8.88
N ARG A 200 -42.02 10.99 -9.98
CA ARG A 200 -43.27 11.77 -10.00
C ARG A 200 -44.27 11.12 -10.95
N VAL A 201 -45.51 11.04 -10.49
CA VAL A 201 -46.60 10.39 -11.22
C VAL A 201 -47.63 11.44 -11.60
N LYS A 202 -48.17 11.33 -12.82
CA LYS A 202 -49.26 12.20 -13.28
C LYS A 202 -50.46 12.03 -12.35
N ARG A 203 -51.10 13.14 -11.99
CA ARG A 203 -52.31 13.11 -11.16
C ARG A 203 -53.37 12.17 -11.75
N GLY A 204 -53.86 11.21 -10.97
CA GLY A 204 -54.86 10.21 -11.38
C GLY A 204 -54.28 8.93 -12.00
N TRP A 205 -52.95 8.78 -12.05
CA TRP A 205 -52.25 7.58 -12.55
C TRP A 205 -51.61 6.75 -11.44
N GLU A 206 -51.81 7.12 -10.17
CA GLU A 206 -51.12 6.54 -9.02
C GLU A 206 -51.30 5.02 -8.90
N ASP A 207 -52.46 4.49 -9.28
CA ASP A 207 -52.79 3.04 -9.23
C ASP A 207 -52.43 2.25 -10.50
N ARG A 208 -51.94 2.92 -11.56
CA ARG A 208 -51.73 2.30 -12.89
C ARG A 208 -50.27 2.15 -13.28
N ILE A 209 -49.34 2.71 -12.51
CA ILE A 209 -47.91 2.66 -12.82
C ILE A 209 -47.27 1.32 -12.43
N PRO A 210 -46.26 0.83 -13.18
CA PRO A 210 -45.43 -0.28 -12.73
C PRO A 210 -44.59 0.15 -11.51
N ARG A 211 -44.51 -0.73 -10.51
CA ARG A 211 -43.79 -0.51 -9.24
C ARG A 211 -42.73 -1.56 -8.95
N THR A 212 -42.85 -2.75 -9.53
CA THR A 212 -41.91 -3.86 -9.36
C THR A 212 -41.12 -4.12 -10.65
N ALA A 213 -39.91 -4.69 -10.53
CA ALA A 213 -39.09 -5.07 -11.68
C ALA A 213 -39.82 -5.98 -12.67
N ASP A 214 -40.68 -6.86 -12.15
CA ASP A 214 -41.50 -7.80 -12.93
C ASP A 214 -42.55 -7.07 -13.76
N GLU A 215 -43.20 -6.07 -13.18
CA GLU A 215 -44.17 -5.21 -13.87
C GLU A 215 -43.49 -4.38 -14.96
N PHE A 216 -42.33 -3.78 -14.66
CA PHE A 216 -41.55 -3.04 -15.67
C PHE A 216 -41.15 -3.92 -16.85
N GLN A 217 -40.66 -5.14 -16.60
CA GLN A 217 -40.30 -6.09 -17.65
C GLN A 217 -41.52 -6.53 -18.47
N ALA A 218 -42.64 -6.82 -17.81
CA ALA A 218 -43.87 -7.23 -18.48
C ALA A 218 -44.38 -6.14 -19.42
N GLU A 219 -44.34 -4.88 -18.97
CA GLU A 219 -44.78 -3.74 -19.77
C GLU A 219 -43.81 -3.44 -20.92
N TYR A 220 -42.50 -3.55 -20.70
CA TYR A 220 -41.51 -3.43 -21.77
C TYR A 220 -41.72 -4.47 -22.86
N ARG A 221 -41.93 -5.75 -22.51
CA ARG A 221 -42.19 -6.82 -23.49
C ARG A 221 -43.45 -6.60 -24.32
N ARG A 222 -44.46 -5.90 -23.79
CA ARG A 222 -45.68 -5.53 -24.51
C ARG A 222 -45.52 -4.29 -25.37
N SER A 223 -44.51 -3.48 -25.10
CA SER A 223 -44.27 -2.20 -25.77
C SER A 223 -43.82 -2.35 -27.22
N ASP A 224 -44.07 -1.33 -28.03
CA ASP A 224 -43.56 -1.26 -29.40
C ASP A 224 -42.03 -1.09 -29.45
N ALA A 225 -41.42 -0.56 -28.37
CA ALA A 225 -39.96 -0.43 -28.26
C ALA A 225 -39.27 -1.80 -28.21
N PHE A 226 -39.88 -2.80 -27.56
CA PHE A 226 -39.38 -4.17 -27.57
C PHE A 226 -39.47 -4.80 -28.96
N LYS A 227 -40.62 -4.65 -29.64
CA LYS A 227 -40.80 -5.17 -31.02
C LYS A 227 -39.78 -4.56 -31.98
N ALA A 228 -39.57 -3.24 -31.93
CA ALA A 228 -38.59 -2.55 -32.76
C ALA A 228 -37.16 -3.00 -32.48
N SER A 229 -36.79 -3.14 -31.20
CA SER A 229 -35.46 -3.60 -30.81
C SER A 229 -35.20 -5.05 -31.22
N PHE A 230 -36.21 -5.91 -31.15
CA PHE A 230 -36.12 -7.30 -31.58
C PHE A 230 -35.99 -7.40 -33.11
N ALA A 231 -36.76 -6.61 -33.86
CA ALA A 231 -36.64 -6.53 -35.31
C ALA A 231 -35.26 -6.05 -35.77
N ASP A 232 -34.65 -5.06 -35.09
CA ASP A 232 -33.27 -4.62 -35.34
C ASP A 232 -32.25 -5.76 -35.13
N ILE A 233 -32.47 -6.61 -34.11
CA ILE A 233 -31.61 -7.76 -33.81
C ILE A 233 -31.76 -8.81 -34.91
N GLU A 234 -32.99 -9.17 -35.28
CA GLU A 234 -33.26 -10.15 -36.36
C GLU A 234 -32.71 -9.69 -37.71
N SER A 235 -32.81 -8.39 -38.03
CA SER A 235 -32.26 -7.85 -39.29
C SER A 235 -30.74 -7.93 -39.30
N PHE A 236 -30.08 -7.57 -38.19
CA PHE A 236 -28.63 -7.68 -38.07
C PHE A 236 -28.15 -9.12 -38.09
N GLU A 237 -28.83 -10.04 -37.41
CA GLU A 237 -28.51 -11.48 -37.49
C GLU A 237 -28.65 -12.02 -38.92
N SER A 238 -29.66 -11.56 -39.66
CA SER A 238 -29.85 -11.92 -41.07
C SER A 238 -28.75 -11.37 -41.97
N GLU A 239 -28.31 -10.11 -41.77
CA GLU A 239 -27.17 -9.51 -42.48
C GLU A 239 -25.87 -10.25 -42.17
N VAL A 240 -25.62 -10.56 -40.90
CA VAL A 240 -24.43 -11.31 -40.47
C VAL A 240 -24.43 -12.70 -41.08
N GLN A 241 -25.56 -13.42 -41.08
CA GLN A 241 -25.68 -14.74 -41.71
C GLN A 241 -25.43 -14.68 -43.23
N ALA A 242 -25.90 -13.62 -43.90
CA ALA A 242 -25.62 -13.39 -45.32
C ALA A 242 -24.13 -13.13 -45.61
N GLU A 243 -23.45 -12.36 -44.75
CA GLU A 243 -22.02 -12.09 -44.84
C GLU A 243 -21.13 -13.27 -44.39
N GLU A 244 -21.64 -14.18 -43.54
CA GLU A 244 -20.89 -15.30 -42.97
C GLU A 244 -20.45 -16.29 -44.05
N HIS A 245 -21.26 -16.43 -45.11
CA HIS A 245 -20.96 -17.27 -46.27
C HIS A 245 -19.76 -16.76 -47.10
N GLU A 246 -19.54 -15.44 -47.17
CA GLU A 246 -18.35 -14.84 -47.79
C GLU A 246 -17.14 -14.84 -46.84
N LYS A 247 -17.35 -14.55 -45.56
CA LYS A 247 -16.27 -14.36 -44.57
C LYS A 247 -15.66 -15.67 -44.05
N GLU A 248 -16.34 -16.82 -44.13
CA GLU A 248 -15.79 -18.14 -43.74
C GLU A 248 -14.52 -18.52 -44.53
N THR A 249 -14.41 -18.11 -45.80
CA THR A 249 -13.23 -18.37 -46.64
C THR A 249 -11.99 -17.56 -46.22
N VAL A 250 -12.20 -16.35 -45.70
CA VAL A 250 -11.15 -15.47 -45.17
C VAL A 250 -10.76 -15.86 -43.74
N ARG A 251 -11.73 -16.24 -42.91
CA ARG A 251 -11.56 -16.64 -41.50
C ARG A 251 -10.78 -17.95 -41.36
N LYS A 252 -10.95 -18.92 -42.28
CA LYS A 252 -10.14 -20.15 -42.35
C LYS A 252 -8.65 -19.90 -42.67
N LYS A 253 -8.28 -18.75 -43.24
CA LYS A 253 -6.88 -18.38 -43.56
C LYS A 253 -6.18 -17.57 -42.45
N MET A 254 -6.90 -16.94 -41.53
CA MET A 254 -6.32 -16.13 -40.46
C MET A 254 -6.39 -16.86 -39.11
N THR A 255 -5.25 -17.41 -38.66
CA THR A 255 -5.11 -17.85 -37.27
C THR A 255 -5.29 -16.64 -36.35
N THR A 256 -6.33 -16.63 -35.52
CA THR A 256 -6.60 -15.58 -34.53
C THR A 256 -5.43 -15.51 -33.53
N LYS A 257 -4.48 -14.58 -33.77
CA LYS A 257 -3.37 -14.32 -32.85
C LYS A 257 -3.84 -13.31 -31.80
N ASN A 258 -4.02 -13.76 -30.56
CA ASN A 258 -4.42 -12.90 -29.44
C ASN A 258 -3.42 -11.75 -29.15
N TYR A 259 -2.16 -11.86 -29.60
CA TYR A 259 -1.14 -10.83 -29.41
C TYR A 259 -0.55 -10.38 -30.76
N THR A 260 -0.47 -9.06 -30.97
CA THR A 260 0.00 -8.44 -32.22
C THR A 260 1.51 -8.60 -32.43
N VAL A 261 2.29 -8.62 -31.34
CA VAL A 261 3.75 -8.60 -31.38
C VAL A 261 4.31 -9.95 -30.93
N SER A 262 5.42 -10.38 -31.55
CA SER A 262 6.10 -11.63 -31.18
C SER A 262 6.61 -11.60 -29.74
N PHE A 263 6.70 -12.76 -29.09
CA PHE A 263 7.11 -12.90 -27.70
C PHE A 263 8.43 -12.15 -27.38
N TRP A 264 9.47 -12.34 -28.20
CA TRP A 264 10.76 -11.67 -28.00
C TRP A 264 10.70 -10.13 -28.08
N LYS A 265 9.88 -9.60 -29.01
CA LYS A 265 9.67 -8.16 -29.09
C LYS A 265 8.87 -7.65 -27.89
N GLN A 266 7.92 -8.43 -27.36
CA GLN A 266 7.22 -8.09 -26.11
C GLN A 266 8.23 -7.96 -24.96
N VAL A 267 9.13 -8.94 -24.81
CA VAL A 267 10.19 -8.92 -23.78
C VAL A 267 11.03 -7.65 -23.90
N MET A 268 11.54 -7.31 -25.09
CA MET A 268 12.34 -6.09 -25.29
C MET A 268 11.59 -4.79 -24.92
N ILE A 269 10.32 -4.68 -25.30
CA ILE A 269 9.48 -3.51 -24.97
C ILE A 269 9.25 -3.42 -23.46
N LEU A 270 8.97 -4.57 -22.83
CA LEU A 270 8.73 -4.67 -21.39
C LEU A 270 10.01 -4.38 -20.59
N THR A 271 11.17 -4.83 -21.04
CA THR A 271 12.47 -4.55 -20.43
C THR A 271 12.73 -3.05 -20.43
N HIS A 272 12.51 -2.38 -21.56
CA HIS A 272 12.61 -0.92 -21.62
C HIS A 272 11.63 -0.22 -20.65
N ARG A 273 10.37 -0.66 -20.58
CA ARG A 273 9.40 -0.10 -19.64
C ARG A 273 9.85 -0.31 -18.19
N GLN A 274 10.29 -1.52 -17.84
CA GLN A 274 10.70 -1.85 -16.49
C GLN A 274 11.92 -1.05 -16.06
N PHE A 275 12.86 -0.78 -16.98
CA PHE A 275 13.96 0.16 -16.76
C PHE A 275 13.47 1.58 -16.44
N LEU A 276 12.46 2.09 -17.17
CA LEU A 276 11.86 3.40 -16.88
C LEU A 276 11.14 3.43 -15.53
N VAL A 277 10.40 2.38 -15.16
CA VAL A 277 9.73 2.28 -13.85
C VAL A 277 10.75 2.34 -12.72
N MET A 278 11.85 1.58 -12.84
CA MET A 278 12.95 1.56 -11.88
C MET A 278 13.62 2.94 -11.74
N PHE A 279 13.86 3.63 -12.87
CA PHE A 279 14.46 4.97 -12.86
C PHE A 279 13.48 6.07 -12.42
N GLY A 280 12.17 5.81 -12.52
CA GLY A 280 11.10 6.73 -12.10
C GLY A 280 11.07 6.96 -10.58
N ASP A 281 11.39 5.93 -9.79
CA ASP A 281 11.55 6.04 -8.33
C ASP A 281 13.03 6.25 -7.94
N ARG A 282 13.52 7.47 -8.21
CA ARG A 282 14.90 7.85 -7.91
C ARG A 282 15.23 7.80 -6.42
N ALA A 283 14.25 8.01 -5.55
CA ALA A 283 14.45 7.99 -4.10
C ALA A 283 14.73 6.57 -3.61
N ALA A 284 13.91 5.59 -4.02
CA ALA A 284 14.15 4.19 -3.69
C ALA A 284 15.45 3.68 -4.33
N LEU A 285 15.76 4.07 -5.57
CA LEU A 285 16.98 3.66 -6.25
C LEU A 285 18.24 4.22 -5.57
N ALA A 286 18.30 5.53 -5.29
CA ALA A 286 19.41 6.15 -4.58
C ALA A 286 19.57 5.56 -3.18
N GLY A 287 18.45 5.29 -2.51
CA GLY A 287 18.40 4.58 -1.24
C GLY A 287 19.02 3.18 -1.32
N LYS A 288 18.62 2.36 -2.31
CA LYS A 288 19.17 1.01 -2.54
C LYS A 288 20.68 1.03 -2.73
N TRP A 289 21.20 1.92 -3.59
CA TRP A 289 22.64 2.05 -3.82
C TRP A 289 23.38 2.55 -2.57
N GLY A 290 22.82 3.54 -1.87
CA GLY A 290 23.39 4.04 -0.61
C GLY A 290 23.52 2.95 0.45
N VAL A 291 22.49 2.12 0.57
CA VAL A 291 22.45 0.96 1.48
C VAL A 291 23.50 -0.10 1.10
N ILE A 292 23.64 -0.43 -0.18
CA ILE A 292 24.64 -1.39 -0.67
C ILE A 292 26.07 -0.86 -0.44
N ILE A 293 26.33 0.41 -0.74
CA ILE A 293 27.66 1.03 -0.51
C ILE A 293 28.00 1.04 0.98
N PHE A 294 27.04 1.44 1.82
CA PHE A 294 27.20 1.41 3.27
C PHE A 294 27.57 0.01 3.77
N GLN A 295 26.84 -1.02 3.31
CA GLN A 295 27.13 -2.40 3.69
C GLN A 295 28.50 -2.89 3.18
N ALA A 296 28.86 -2.53 1.94
CA ALA A 296 30.15 -2.91 1.37
C ALA A 296 31.33 -2.33 2.17
N LEU A 297 31.21 -1.08 2.66
CA LEU A 297 32.22 -0.45 3.52
C LEU A 297 32.33 -1.15 4.88
N ILE A 298 31.19 -1.57 5.47
CA ILE A 298 31.19 -2.30 6.74
C ILE A 298 31.87 -3.66 6.57
N VAL A 299 31.44 -4.47 5.59
CA VAL A 299 32.03 -5.80 5.36
C VAL A 299 33.50 -5.67 4.97
N GLY A 300 33.85 -4.71 4.11
CA GLY A 300 35.23 -4.48 3.69
C GLY A 300 36.16 -4.06 4.83
N SER A 301 35.65 -3.27 5.80
CA SER A 301 36.43 -2.85 6.98
C SER A 301 36.49 -3.93 8.07
N LEU A 302 35.44 -4.75 8.23
CA LEU A 302 35.38 -5.83 9.20
C LEU A 302 36.37 -6.95 8.87
N PHE A 303 36.53 -7.26 7.59
CA PHE A 303 37.37 -8.34 7.09
C PHE A 303 38.58 -7.83 6.33
N TYR A 304 39.08 -6.65 6.71
CA TYR A 304 40.21 -6.01 6.06
C TYR A 304 41.50 -6.82 6.27
N ASN A 305 42.18 -7.18 5.18
CA ASN A 305 43.49 -7.83 5.17
C ASN A 305 43.60 -9.07 6.09
N LEU A 306 42.75 -10.07 5.85
CA LEU A 306 42.76 -11.32 6.63
C LEU A 306 44.12 -12.03 6.54
N PRO A 307 44.69 -12.54 7.65
CA PRO A 307 45.98 -13.21 7.65
C PRO A 307 45.92 -14.57 6.93
N ASP A 308 47.07 -15.03 6.43
CA ASP A 308 47.25 -16.36 5.81
C ASP A 308 47.60 -17.44 6.86
N THR A 309 47.17 -17.23 8.11
CA THR A 309 47.55 -18.05 9.26
C THR A 309 46.36 -18.83 9.82
N SER A 310 46.61 -19.74 10.76
CA SER A 310 45.61 -20.58 11.43
C SER A 310 44.39 -19.79 11.95
N SER A 311 44.61 -18.56 12.40
CA SER A 311 43.56 -17.65 12.90
C SER A 311 42.62 -17.13 11.80
N GLY A 312 43.09 -16.99 10.56
CA GLY A 312 42.33 -16.39 9.44
C GLY A 312 41.35 -17.35 8.74
N VAL A 313 41.46 -18.66 9.00
CA VAL A 313 40.73 -19.71 8.29
C VAL A 313 39.21 -19.62 8.52
N PHE A 314 38.78 -19.45 9.78
CA PHE A 314 37.36 -19.35 10.14
C PHE A 314 36.72 -18.06 9.58
N THR A 315 37.41 -16.92 9.72
CA THR A 315 36.94 -15.61 9.26
C THR A 315 36.82 -15.52 7.74
N ARG A 316 37.69 -16.20 6.97
CA ARG A 316 37.58 -16.31 5.50
C ARG A 316 36.29 -17.03 5.08
N GLY A 317 35.96 -18.14 5.74
CA GLY A 317 34.68 -18.82 5.54
C GLY A 317 33.48 -17.93 5.90
N GLY A 318 33.60 -17.17 6.99
CA GLY A 318 32.58 -16.22 7.45
C GLY A 318 32.27 -15.10 6.44
N VAL A 319 33.31 -14.51 5.83
CA VAL A 319 33.15 -13.52 4.72
C VAL A 319 32.31 -14.07 3.59
N MET A 320 32.64 -15.26 3.09
CA MET A 320 31.99 -15.84 1.92
C MET A 320 30.52 -16.14 2.23
N PHE A 321 30.26 -16.72 3.40
CA PHE A 321 28.90 -16.96 3.86
C PHE A 321 28.11 -15.65 3.97
N PHE A 322 28.68 -14.63 4.59
CA PHE A 322 28.01 -13.35 4.82
C PHE A 322 27.71 -12.60 3.53
N ILE A 323 28.63 -12.57 2.57
CA ILE A 323 28.42 -11.92 1.26
C ILE A 323 27.28 -12.61 0.48
N LEU A 324 27.24 -13.94 0.48
CA LEU A 324 26.17 -14.69 -0.19
C LEU A 324 24.82 -14.49 0.53
N LEU A 325 24.82 -14.54 1.86
CA LEU A 325 23.62 -14.36 2.68
C LEU A 325 23.03 -12.97 2.52
N PHE A 326 23.85 -11.91 2.56
CA PHE A 326 23.38 -10.53 2.40
C PHE A 326 22.67 -10.33 1.05
N ASN A 327 23.28 -10.82 -0.04
CA ASN A 327 22.68 -10.71 -1.37
C ASN A 327 21.39 -11.54 -1.50
N ALA A 328 21.34 -12.72 -0.87
CA ALA A 328 20.12 -13.54 -0.82
C ALA A 328 18.99 -12.86 -0.03
N LEU A 329 19.28 -12.27 1.14
CA LEU A 329 18.29 -11.57 1.95
C LEU A 329 17.81 -10.27 1.29
N LEU A 330 18.67 -9.56 0.56
CA LEU A 330 18.27 -8.34 -0.17
C LEU A 330 17.19 -8.63 -1.22
N ALA A 331 17.20 -9.83 -1.81
CA ALA A 331 16.20 -10.25 -2.79
C ALA A 331 14.79 -10.45 -2.19
N LEU A 332 14.65 -10.51 -0.85
CA LEU A 332 13.36 -10.63 -0.17
C LEU A 332 12.41 -9.45 -0.49
N ALA A 333 12.95 -8.26 -0.74
CA ALA A 333 12.17 -7.06 -1.06
C ALA A 333 11.38 -7.19 -2.39
N GLU A 334 11.75 -8.11 -3.28
CA GLU A 334 11.00 -8.39 -4.51
C GLU A 334 9.60 -8.94 -4.25
N LEU A 335 9.40 -9.56 -3.07
CA LEU A 335 8.11 -10.11 -2.70
C LEU A 335 7.05 -9.00 -2.58
N THR A 336 7.36 -7.94 -1.83
CA THR A 336 6.48 -6.76 -1.67
C THR A 336 6.19 -6.10 -3.03
N ALA A 337 7.22 -5.90 -3.86
CA ALA A 337 7.08 -5.28 -5.18
C ALA A 337 6.17 -6.06 -6.15
N THR A 338 6.18 -7.40 -6.05
CA THR A 338 5.35 -8.27 -6.89
C THR A 338 3.86 -8.09 -6.60
N PHE A 339 3.47 -7.98 -5.32
CA PHE A 339 2.06 -7.79 -4.95
C PHE A 339 1.53 -6.40 -5.33
N SER A 340 2.35 -5.35 -5.20
CA SER A 340 1.95 -3.99 -5.60
C SER A 340 1.76 -3.82 -7.11
N SER A 341 2.49 -4.57 -7.94
CA SER A 341 2.43 -4.47 -9.42
C SER A 341 1.39 -5.40 -10.07
N ARG A 342 0.86 -6.38 -9.32
CA ARG A 342 -0.07 -7.41 -9.80
C ARG A 342 -1.37 -6.85 -10.42
N PRO A 343 -2.06 -5.85 -9.84
CA PRO A 343 -3.30 -5.32 -10.45
C PRO A 343 -3.06 -4.74 -11.86
N ILE A 344 -1.93 -4.03 -12.06
CA ILE A 344 -1.53 -3.45 -13.35
C ILE A 344 -1.21 -4.57 -14.36
N LEU A 345 -0.52 -5.63 -13.92
CA LEU A 345 -0.25 -6.80 -14.77
C LEU A 345 -1.55 -7.44 -15.28
N LEU A 346 -2.55 -7.60 -14.40
CA LEU A 346 -3.83 -8.21 -14.76
C LEU A 346 -4.65 -7.34 -15.70
N LYS A 347 -4.64 -6.00 -15.54
CA LYS A 347 -5.21 -5.04 -16.50
C LYS A 347 -4.56 -5.19 -17.89
N HIS A 348 -3.22 -5.17 -17.98
CA HIS A 348 -2.56 -5.31 -19.28
C HIS A 348 -2.78 -6.69 -19.93
N LYS A 349 -3.02 -7.72 -19.11
CA LYS A 349 -3.42 -9.05 -19.58
C LYS A 349 -4.83 -9.04 -20.18
N SER A 350 -5.78 -8.27 -19.65
CA SER A 350 -7.12 -8.13 -20.25
C SER A 350 -7.03 -7.38 -21.59
N PHE A 351 -6.24 -6.31 -21.68
CA PHE A 351 -6.02 -5.54 -22.93
C PHE A 351 -5.20 -6.27 -23.99
N SER A 352 -4.73 -7.48 -23.72
CA SER A 352 -3.89 -8.27 -24.63
C SER A 352 -2.65 -7.51 -25.13
N PHE A 353 -2.08 -6.64 -24.28
CA PHE A 353 -0.83 -5.92 -24.60
C PHE A 353 0.36 -6.87 -24.65
N TYR A 354 0.46 -7.79 -23.69
CA TYR A 354 1.55 -8.75 -23.62
C TYR A 354 1.16 -10.00 -22.82
N ARG A 355 1.94 -11.07 -22.99
CA ARG A 355 1.82 -12.28 -22.16
C ARG A 355 2.46 -12.05 -20.79
N PRO A 356 1.82 -12.44 -19.67
CA PRO A 356 2.42 -12.33 -18.34
C PRO A 356 3.81 -13.00 -18.24
N SER A 357 4.00 -14.14 -18.90
CA SER A 357 5.30 -14.80 -19.09
C SER A 357 6.37 -13.90 -19.73
N ALA A 358 6.02 -13.05 -20.70
CA ALA A 358 6.96 -12.10 -21.29
C ALA A 358 7.37 -11.00 -20.29
N TYR A 359 6.47 -10.64 -19.36
CA TYR A 359 6.76 -9.68 -18.29
C TYR A 359 7.71 -10.26 -17.25
N ALA A 360 7.48 -11.50 -16.80
CA ALA A 360 8.41 -12.20 -15.92
C ALA A 360 9.83 -12.25 -16.51
N LEU A 361 9.95 -12.62 -17.80
CA LEU A 361 11.25 -12.67 -18.47
C LEU A 361 11.88 -11.28 -18.63
N ALA A 362 11.08 -10.25 -18.92
CA ALA A 362 11.57 -8.88 -19.05
C ALA A 362 12.13 -8.33 -17.73
N GLN A 363 11.54 -8.67 -16.58
CA GLN A 363 12.07 -8.32 -15.27
C GLN A 363 13.46 -8.93 -15.06
N VAL A 364 13.62 -10.21 -15.37
CA VAL A 364 14.91 -10.92 -15.27
C VAL A 364 15.97 -10.27 -16.17
N VAL A 365 15.61 -9.88 -17.40
CA VAL A 365 16.54 -9.23 -18.32
C VAL A 365 17.01 -7.86 -17.81
N VAL A 366 16.13 -7.07 -17.17
CA VAL A 366 16.53 -5.77 -16.57
C VAL A 366 17.56 -5.96 -15.46
N ASP A 367 17.47 -7.05 -14.72
CA ASP A 367 18.38 -7.33 -13.61
C ASP A 367 19.76 -7.84 -14.08
N VAL A 368 19.88 -8.34 -15.32
CA VAL A 368 21.18 -8.74 -15.89
C VAL A 368 21.93 -7.49 -16.37
N PRO A 369 23.03 -7.05 -15.72
CA PRO A 369 23.85 -5.97 -16.22
C PRO A 369 24.54 -6.41 -17.53
N MET A 370 24.35 -5.64 -18.60
CA MET A 370 25.09 -5.84 -19.86
C MET A 370 26.51 -5.29 -19.71
N ALA A 371 27.43 -6.07 -19.16
CA ALA A 371 28.82 -5.67 -18.97
C ALA A 371 29.77 -6.48 -19.87
N ASN A 372 30.50 -5.79 -20.77
CA ASN A 372 31.56 -6.36 -21.59
C ASN A 372 32.92 -6.22 -20.86
N LEU A 373 33.13 -7.03 -19.81
CA LEU A 373 34.33 -6.94 -18.96
C LEU A 373 35.49 -7.80 -19.49
N ALA A 374 36.70 -7.25 -19.41
CA ALA A 374 37.95 -7.95 -19.75
C ALA A 374 38.23 -9.11 -18.77
N ARG A 375 38.78 -10.23 -19.28
CA ARG A 375 38.91 -11.50 -18.54
C ARG A 375 40.37 -11.78 -18.15
N THR A 376 40.70 -11.52 -16.86
CA THR A 376 41.75 -12.09 -15.96
C THR A 376 42.11 -11.00 -14.92
N PRO A 377 41.91 -11.16 -13.58
CA PRO A 377 42.46 -12.18 -12.66
C PRO A 377 41.39 -13.15 -12.10
N SER A 378 41.69 -14.45 -12.15
CA SER A 378 40.70 -15.54 -12.12
C SER A 378 39.90 -15.70 -10.82
N GLN A 379 40.52 -15.68 -9.64
CA GLN A 379 39.80 -15.94 -8.37
C GLN A 379 38.74 -14.85 -8.07
N PHE A 380 39.06 -13.57 -8.29
CA PHE A 380 38.12 -12.47 -8.08
C PHE A 380 36.91 -12.55 -9.02
N PHE A 381 37.15 -12.75 -10.32
CA PHE A 381 36.06 -12.83 -11.29
C PHE A 381 35.20 -14.08 -11.13
N ILE A 382 35.77 -15.20 -10.69
CA ILE A 382 35.01 -16.39 -10.31
C ILE A 382 34.10 -16.05 -9.12
N ASN A 383 34.61 -15.39 -8.08
CA ASN A 383 33.82 -14.98 -6.92
C ASN A 383 32.66 -14.05 -7.33
N LEU A 384 32.96 -13.00 -8.10
CA LEU A 384 31.95 -12.07 -8.62
C LEU A 384 30.88 -12.78 -9.47
N LEU A 385 31.28 -13.74 -10.31
CA LEU A 385 30.35 -14.52 -11.13
C LEU A 385 29.38 -15.33 -10.28
N PHE A 386 29.87 -16.01 -9.23
CA PHE A 386 29.03 -16.81 -8.32
C PHE A 386 28.07 -15.94 -7.50
N ILE A 387 28.55 -14.80 -6.98
CA ILE A 387 27.69 -13.83 -6.28
C ILE A 387 26.61 -13.33 -7.23
N PHE A 388 26.97 -12.97 -8.46
CA PHE A 388 26.04 -12.46 -9.46
C PHE A 388 24.94 -13.49 -9.81
N ILE A 389 25.34 -14.71 -10.22
CA ILE A 389 24.36 -15.73 -10.63
C ILE A 389 23.50 -16.20 -9.45
N LEU A 390 24.05 -16.30 -8.24
CA LEU A 390 23.25 -16.62 -7.05
C LEU A 390 22.24 -15.52 -6.77
N THR A 391 22.66 -14.26 -6.82
CA THR A 391 21.75 -13.11 -6.62
C THR A 391 20.59 -13.19 -7.60
N MET A 392 20.86 -13.39 -8.90
CA MET A 392 19.80 -13.56 -9.92
C MET A 392 18.87 -14.75 -9.65
N THR A 393 19.43 -15.86 -9.14
CA THR A 393 18.66 -17.04 -8.72
C THR A 393 17.72 -16.71 -7.57
N MET A 394 18.21 -15.97 -6.56
CA MET A 394 17.42 -15.59 -5.38
C MET A 394 16.33 -14.56 -5.71
N TYR A 395 16.59 -13.57 -6.58
CA TYR A 395 15.56 -12.67 -7.09
C TYR A 395 14.44 -13.46 -7.79
N SER A 396 14.81 -14.45 -8.60
CA SER A 396 13.84 -15.31 -9.31
C SER A 396 13.06 -16.22 -8.34
N PHE A 397 13.70 -16.71 -7.28
CA PHE A 397 13.06 -17.51 -6.23
C PHE A 397 11.94 -16.72 -5.51
N PHE A 398 12.22 -15.51 -5.02
CA PHE A 398 11.19 -14.72 -4.31
C PHE A 398 10.07 -14.23 -5.24
N ARG A 399 10.38 -13.91 -6.51
CA ARG A 399 9.35 -13.62 -7.52
C ARG A 399 8.47 -14.83 -7.82
N CYS A 400 9.05 -16.03 -7.85
CA CYS A 400 8.30 -17.27 -8.02
C CYS A 400 7.27 -17.44 -6.90
N LEU A 401 7.68 -17.23 -5.63
CA LEU A 401 6.76 -17.26 -4.50
C LEU A 401 5.64 -16.21 -4.62
N GLY A 402 5.97 -14.97 -5.00
CA GLY A 402 4.98 -13.92 -5.22
C GLY A 402 4.01 -14.21 -6.38
N ALA A 403 4.45 -14.91 -7.42
CA ALA A 403 3.60 -15.31 -8.55
C ALA A 403 2.65 -16.47 -8.21
N LEU A 404 3.09 -17.41 -7.36
CA LEU A 404 2.33 -18.60 -6.98
C LEU A 404 1.36 -18.34 -5.80
N CYS A 405 1.66 -17.35 -4.95
CA CYS A 405 0.83 -17.05 -3.79
C CYS A 405 -0.32 -16.07 -4.10
N ALA A 406 -1.43 -16.24 -3.38
CA ALA A 406 -2.59 -15.37 -3.50
C ALA A 406 -2.42 -14.03 -2.75
N SER A 407 -1.73 -14.05 -1.62
CA SER A 407 -1.50 -12.89 -0.75
C SER A 407 -0.07 -12.81 -0.23
N LEU A 408 0.34 -11.61 0.19
CA LEU A 408 1.64 -11.35 0.80
C LEU A 408 1.83 -12.17 2.08
N ASP A 409 0.79 -12.25 2.92
CA ASP A 409 0.83 -13.02 4.17
C ASP A 409 1.12 -14.50 3.94
N ILE A 410 0.48 -15.14 2.94
CA ILE A 410 0.75 -16.54 2.60
C ILE A 410 2.18 -16.72 2.10
N ALA A 411 2.65 -15.79 1.26
CA ALA A 411 4.00 -15.88 0.73
C ALA A 411 5.05 -15.77 1.84
N THR A 412 4.91 -14.80 2.76
CA THR A 412 5.83 -14.61 3.89
C THR A 412 5.95 -15.86 4.78
N ARG A 413 4.85 -16.61 4.98
CA ARG A 413 4.88 -17.90 5.71
C ARG A 413 5.86 -18.89 5.10
N LEU A 414 5.80 -19.08 3.77
CA LEU A 414 6.72 -19.96 3.04
C LEU A 414 8.14 -19.41 3.04
N THR A 415 8.25 -18.09 2.92
CA THR A 415 9.53 -17.40 2.77
C THR A 415 10.38 -17.47 4.03
N GLY A 416 9.77 -17.35 5.21
CA GLY A 416 10.51 -17.43 6.48
C GLY A 416 11.14 -18.79 6.75
N VAL A 417 10.42 -19.89 6.47
CA VAL A 417 10.97 -21.26 6.57
C VAL A 417 12.06 -21.49 5.51
N ALA A 418 11.82 -21.02 4.29
CA ALA A 418 12.80 -21.12 3.21
C ALA A 418 14.11 -20.39 3.58
N ILE A 419 14.05 -19.17 4.12
CA ILE A 419 15.24 -18.42 4.55
C ILE A 419 16.04 -19.20 5.59
N GLN A 420 15.40 -19.82 6.58
CA GLN A 420 16.13 -20.63 7.57
C GLN A 420 16.80 -21.83 6.93
N ALA A 421 16.13 -22.53 6.02
CA ALA A 421 16.73 -23.64 5.29
C ALA A 421 17.92 -23.17 4.43
N LEU A 422 17.77 -22.02 3.75
CA LEU A 422 18.83 -21.41 2.96
C LEU A 422 20.04 -21.07 3.84
N VAL A 423 19.85 -20.45 5.02
CA VAL A 423 20.91 -20.03 5.94
C VAL A 423 21.65 -21.23 6.54
N VAL A 424 20.92 -22.18 7.15
CA VAL A 424 21.48 -23.31 7.92
C VAL A 424 22.20 -24.30 7.01
N TYR A 425 21.53 -24.72 5.94
CA TYR A 425 22.01 -25.81 5.09
C TYR A 425 22.94 -25.30 3.97
N THR A 426 23.47 -24.08 4.10
CA THR A 426 24.56 -23.58 3.23
C THR A 426 25.90 -24.30 3.49
N GLY A 427 26.07 -24.90 4.67
CA GLY A 427 27.26 -25.69 5.02
C GLY A 427 28.31 -24.94 5.84
N TYR A 428 28.12 -23.63 6.09
CA TYR A 428 28.98 -22.84 7.00
C TYR A 428 28.65 -23.08 8.47
N LEU A 429 27.36 -22.99 8.85
CA LEU A 429 26.92 -23.18 10.24
C LEU A 429 27.00 -24.65 10.67
N ILE A 430 26.64 -25.59 9.80
CA ILE A 430 26.75 -27.02 10.07
C ILE A 430 27.51 -27.67 8.92
N PRO A 431 28.64 -28.36 9.16
CA PRO A 431 29.35 -29.03 8.08
C PRO A 431 28.53 -30.21 7.54
N PRO A 432 28.58 -30.52 6.22
CA PRO A 432 27.71 -31.51 5.58
C PRO A 432 27.72 -32.92 6.18
N TRP A 433 28.80 -33.31 6.85
CA TRP A 433 28.95 -34.63 7.46
C TRP A 433 28.25 -34.75 8.82
N LYS A 434 28.01 -33.64 9.53
CA LYS A 434 27.36 -33.60 10.85
C LYS A 434 25.84 -33.40 10.75
N MET A 435 25.32 -32.98 9.60
CA MET A 435 23.90 -32.76 9.40
C MET A 435 23.07 -34.04 9.62
N HIS A 436 21.96 -33.90 10.34
CA HIS A 436 21.08 -35.01 10.64
C HIS A 436 20.44 -35.58 9.35
N PRO A 437 20.37 -36.93 9.16
CA PRO A 437 19.88 -37.53 7.92
C PRO A 437 18.48 -37.07 7.47
N TRP A 438 17.57 -36.77 8.40
CA TRP A 438 16.18 -36.37 8.10
C TRP A 438 16.07 -35.09 7.26
N LEU A 439 16.94 -34.11 7.51
CA LEU A 439 16.92 -32.81 6.84
C LEU A 439 18.15 -32.58 5.94
N LYS A 440 19.11 -33.50 5.92
CA LYS A 440 20.33 -33.43 5.10
C LYS A 440 20.05 -33.22 3.60
N TRP A 441 18.91 -33.68 3.11
CA TRP A 441 18.51 -33.50 1.71
C TRP A 441 18.32 -32.03 1.31
N LEU A 442 18.09 -31.13 2.28
CA LEU A 442 17.94 -29.69 2.05
C LEU A 442 19.18 -29.05 1.42
N ILE A 443 20.37 -29.65 1.61
CA ILE A 443 21.58 -29.25 0.88
C ILE A 443 21.34 -29.25 -0.63
N TRP A 444 20.70 -30.30 -1.16
CA TRP A 444 20.59 -30.51 -2.61
C TRP A 444 19.58 -29.56 -3.29
N ILE A 445 18.66 -28.99 -2.52
CA ILE A 445 17.68 -28.02 -3.02
C ILE A 445 18.07 -26.57 -2.73
N ASN A 446 19.16 -26.34 -1.99
CA ASN A 446 19.60 -25.01 -1.59
C ASN A 446 20.63 -24.44 -2.58
N PRO A 447 20.26 -23.47 -3.46
CA PRO A 447 21.20 -22.86 -4.40
C PRO A 447 22.36 -22.11 -3.73
N VAL A 448 22.17 -21.62 -2.49
CA VAL A 448 23.20 -20.87 -1.74
C VAL A 448 24.33 -21.80 -1.30
N GLN A 449 24.03 -23.07 -0.97
CA GLN A 449 25.05 -24.06 -0.61
C GLN A 449 26.05 -24.29 -1.75
N TYR A 450 25.56 -24.46 -2.97
CA TYR A 450 26.41 -24.68 -4.14
C TYR A 450 27.34 -23.48 -4.41
N ALA A 451 26.83 -22.26 -4.21
CA ALA A 451 27.63 -21.05 -4.34
C ALA A 451 28.70 -20.97 -3.24
N PHE A 452 28.33 -21.28 -1.99
CA PHE A 452 29.26 -21.28 -0.86
C PHE A 452 30.39 -22.31 -1.03
N GLU A 453 30.06 -23.53 -1.41
CA GLU A 453 31.04 -24.58 -1.72
C GLU A 453 32.00 -24.14 -2.83
N ALA A 454 31.49 -23.48 -3.87
CA ALA A 454 32.32 -22.98 -4.97
C ALA A 454 33.24 -21.83 -4.54
N LEU A 455 32.76 -20.89 -3.71
CA LEU A 455 33.59 -19.81 -3.17
C LEU A 455 34.71 -20.35 -2.27
N MET A 456 34.40 -21.30 -1.39
CA MET A 456 35.38 -21.96 -0.51
C MET A 456 36.44 -22.70 -1.33
N ALA A 457 36.04 -23.48 -2.34
CA ALA A 457 36.97 -24.18 -3.22
C ALA A 457 37.81 -23.23 -4.11
N ASN A 458 37.30 -22.03 -4.40
CA ASN A 458 38.02 -21.03 -5.17
C ASN A 458 39.12 -20.34 -4.34
N GLU A 459 38.80 -19.94 -3.10
CA GLU A 459 39.71 -19.26 -2.18
C GLU A 459 40.84 -20.17 -1.68
N PHE A 460 40.50 -21.33 -1.11
CA PHE A 460 41.45 -22.18 -0.37
C PHE A 460 42.37 -23.03 -1.26
N HIS A 461 42.29 -22.91 -2.59
CA HIS A 461 43.01 -23.78 -3.52
C HIS A 461 44.53 -23.54 -3.55
N ASN A 462 44.95 -22.28 -3.47
CA ASN A 462 46.37 -21.89 -3.50
C ASN A 462 46.84 -21.30 -2.15
N LEU A 463 46.09 -21.53 -1.08
CA LEU A 463 46.39 -20.99 0.25
C LEU A 463 47.18 -22.01 1.06
N ASP A 464 48.39 -21.65 1.45
CA ASP A 464 49.19 -22.38 2.43
C ASP A 464 49.02 -21.73 3.80
N ILE A 465 48.34 -22.43 4.71
CA ILE A 465 47.96 -21.90 6.03
C ILE A 465 49.12 -22.12 6.99
N GLN A 466 49.72 -21.04 7.48
CA GLN A 466 50.77 -21.11 8.49
C GLN A 466 50.18 -21.22 9.90
N CYS A 467 50.61 -22.21 10.67
CA CYS A 467 50.09 -22.40 12.02
C CYS A 467 50.78 -21.46 13.01
N GLU A 468 49.98 -20.67 13.73
CA GLU A 468 50.42 -19.77 14.80
C GLU A 468 49.80 -20.15 16.15
N ALA A 469 50.44 -19.75 17.25
CA ALA A 469 49.88 -19.91 18.59
C ALA A 469 48.51 -19.20 18.70
N PRO A 470 47.50 -19.79 19.35
CA PRO A 470 47.54 -20.99 20.20
C PRO A 470 47.33 -22.33 19.47
N TYR A 471 47.29 -22.36 18.12
CA TYR A 471 46.97 -23.57 17.34
C TYR A 471 48.15 -24.52 17.16
N ILE A 472 49.36 -24.16 17.60
CA ILE A 472 50.53 -25.05 17.59
C ILE A 472 50.48 -25.97 18.81
N VAL A 473 50.60 -27.29 18.59
CA VAL A 473 50.51 -28.29 19.66
C VAL A 473 51.68 -29.29 19.57
N PRO A 474 52.48 -29.45 20.64
CA PRO A 474 52.55 -28.60 21.84
C PRO A 474 53.26 -27.26 21.56
N ALA A 475 52.84 -26.17 22.22
CA ALA A 475 53.52 -24.87 22.20
C ALA A 475 54.14 -24.55 23.57
N GLY A 476 55.37 -24.04 23.60
CA GLY A 476 56.04 -23.67 24.85
C GLY A 476 57.55 -23.93 24.83
N PRO A 477 58.29 -23.59 25.90
CA PRO A 477 59.75 -23.71 25.97
C PRO A 477 60.25 -25.16 25.88
N ASN A 478 59.39 -26.15 26.17
CA ASN A 478 59.70 -27.59 26.09
C ASN A 478 59.34 -28.22 24.73
N ALA A 479 58.84 -27.44 23.76
CA ALA A 479 58.43 -27.95 22.46
C ALA A 479 59.64 -28.10 21.52
N SER A 480 59.78 -29.27 20.89
CA SER A 480 60.89 -29.59 19.99
C SER A 480 60.49 -29.43 18.52
N PRO A 481 61.29 -28.72 17.70
CA PRO A 481 61.03 -28.59 16.26
C PRO A 481 60.94 -29.97 15.59
N GLY A 482 59.87 -30.21 14.81
CA GLY A 482 59.62 -31.51 14.15
C GLY A 482 58.77 -32.51 14.96
N HIS A 483 58.29 -32.13 16.14
CA HIS A 483 57.29 -32.88 16.93
C HIS A 483 56.07 -32.01 17.29
N GLN A 484 55.77 -31.04 16.42
CA GLN A 484 54.70 -30.07 16.61
C GLN A 484 53.74 -30.13 15.42
N SER A 485 52.45 -30.15 15.71
CA SER A 485 51.39 -30.19 14.72
C SER A 485 50.45 -29.00 14.87
N CYS A 486 49.72 -28.69 13.79
CA CYS A 486 48.66 -27.70 13.84
C CYS A 486 47.33 -28.31 14.32
N ALA A 487 46.69 -27.69 15.30
CA ALA A 487 45.35 -28.02 15.80
C ALA A 487 44.22 -27.49 14.89
N ILE A 488 44.39 -27.69 13.58
CA ILE A 488 43.41 -27.38 12.54
C ILE A 488 43.17 -28.64 11.71
N GLN A 489 41.92 -28.87 11.30
CA GLN A 489 41.52 -30.00 10.48
C GLN A 489 42.30 -30.05 9.15
N GLY A 490 42.74 -31.24 8.76
CA GLY A 490 43.56 -31.43 7.54
C GLY A 490 45.06 -31.17 7.74
N SER A 491 45.53 -30.96 8.98
CA SER A 491 46.96 -30.95 9.30
C SER A 491 47.59 -32.33 9.14
N SER A 492 48.84 -32.36 8.69
CA SER A 492 49.67 -33.56 8.70
C SER A 492 50.46 -33.61 10.00
N PRO A 493 50.74 -34.80 10.57
CA PRO A 493 51.57 -34.92 11.77
C PRO A 493 52.93 -34.23 11.57
N ASP A 494 53.40 -33.56 12.61
CA ASP A 494 54.73 -32.95 12.69
C ASP A 494 55.00 -31.83 11.66
N ASN A 495 53.93 -31.22 11.14
CA ASN A 495 54.00 -30.12 10.18
C ASN A 495 53.21 -28.89 10.65
N LEU A 496 53.81 -27.71 10.50
CA LEU A 496 53.23 -26.41 10.87
C LEU A 496 52.57 -25.67 9.69
N THR A 497 52.62 -26.22 8.48
CA THR A 497 51.91 -25.66 7.31
C THR A 497 50.80 -26.62 6.86
N VAL A 498 49.58 -26.12 6.77
CA VAL A 498 48.40 -26.88 6.31
C VAL A 498 47.97 -26.38 4.94
N LYS A 499 47.88 -27.28 3.95
CA LYS A 499 47.35 -26.92 2.63
C LYS A 499 45.85 -26.64 2.73
N GLY A 500 45.39 -25.48 2.25
CA GLY A 500 43.98 -25.10 2.28
C GLY A 500 43.04 -26.10 1.60
N SER A 501 43.52 -26.80 0.56
CA SER A 501 42.78 -27.86 -0.13
C SER A 501 42.52 -29.10 0.73
N GLU A 502 43.43 -29.47 1.63
CA GLU A 502 43.22 -30.57 2.59
C GLU A 502 42.34 -30.13 3.77
N TYR A 503 42.42 -28.85 4.17
CA TYR A 503 41.50 -28.27 5.16
C TYR A 503 40.04 -28.37 4.68
N ILE A 504 39.70 -27.82 3.50
CA ILE A 504 38.30 -27.82 3.02
C ILE A 504 37.76 -29.23 2.73
N LYS A 505 38.63 -30.16 2.34
CA LYS A 505 38.28 -31.56 2.10
C LYS A 505 37.98 -32.30 3.40
N THR A 506 38.76 -32.06 4.44
CA THR A 506 38.58 -32.71 5.75
C THR A 506 37.45 -32.09 6.55
N ALA A 507 37.36 -30.75 6.57
CA ALA A 507 36.37 -29.99 7.33
C ALA A 507 34.97 -30.03 6.70
N TYR A 508 34.90 -29.84 5.38
CA TYR A 508 33.63 -29.64 4.65
C TYR A 508 33.34 -30.68 3.56
N THR A 509 34.28 -31.58 3.23
CA THR A 509 34.19 -32.53 2.10
C THR A 509 34.19 -31.87 0.71
N TYR A 510 34.68 -30.64 0.61
CA TYR A 510 34.69 -29.87 -0.64
C TYR A 510 35.96 -30.10 -1.45
N THR A 511 35.84 -30.05 -2.78
CA THR A 511 36.98 -30.20 -3.70
C THR A 511 36.89 -29.23 -4.88
N ARG A 512 38.02 -28.92 -5.53
CA ARG A 512 38.09 -28.02 -6.69
C ARG A 512 37.26 -28.52 -7.88
N ALA A 513 37.05 -29.84 -8.01
CA ALA A 513 36.21 -30.44 -9.05
C ALA A 513 34.74 -30.00 -8.96
N HIS A 514 34.29 -29.58 -7.78
CA HIS A 514 32.90 -29.15 -7.54
C HIS A 514 32.59 -27.78 -8.14
N LEU A 515 33.60 -26.95 -8.44
CA LEU A 515 33.43 -25.56 -8.86
C LEU A 515 32.47 -25.40 -10.06
N TRP A 516 32.79 -25.97 -11.21
CA TRP A 516 31.98 -25.80 -12.43
C TRP A 516 30.72 -26.66 -12.44
N ARG A 517 30.71 -27.79 -11.71
CA ARG A 517 29.49 -28.57 -11.44
C ARG A 517 28.45 -27.69 -10.75
N ASN A 518 28.85 -27.01 -9.68
CA ASN A 518 27.99 -26.14 -8.88
C ASN A 518 27.48 -24.94 -9.70
N PHE A 519 28.33 -24.38 -10.56
CA PHE A 519 27.90 -23.32 -11.50
C PHE A 519 26.74 -23.78 -12.40
N GLY A 520 26.85 -24.97 -13.00
CA GLY A 520 25.78 -25.54 -13.82
C GLY A 520 24.48 -25.79 -13.04
N ILE A 521 24.58 -26.24 -11.79
CA ILE A 521 23.42 -26.49 -10.92
C ILE A 521 22.70 -25.18 -10.57
N ILE A 522 23.43 -24.11 -10.23
CA ILE A 522 22.82 -22.81 -9.90
C ILE A 522 22.09 -22.24 -11.13
N ILE A 523 22.66 -22.37 -12.34
CA ILE A 523 21.98 -21.97 -13.58
C ILE A 523 20.70 -22.78 -13.80
N ALA A 524 20.70 -24.08 -13.53
CA ALA A 524 19.51 -24.91 -13.64
C ALA A 524 18.39 -24.43 -12.69
N TRP A 525 18.74 -24.10 -11.43
CA TRP A 525 17.80 -23.51 -10.47
C TRP A 525 17.27 -22.15 -10.91
N PHE A 526 18.14 -21.29 -11.44
CA PHE A 526 17.73 -20.01 -12.01
C PHE A 526 16.70 -20.17 -13.12
N ILE A 527 16.98 -21.01 -14.12
CA ILE A 527 16.06 -21.29 -15.23
C ILE A 527 14.74 -21.88 -14.70
N PHE A 528 14.81 -22.79 -13.74
CA PHE A 528 13.64 -23.41 -13.11
C PHE A 528 12.74 -22.38 -12.43
N PHE A 529 13.29 -21.48 -11.60
CA PHE A 529 12.49 -20.45 -10.94
C PHE A 529 11.91 -19.42 -11.92
N VAL A 530 12.65 -19.07 -12.98
CA VAL A 530 12.12 -18.22 -14.06
C VAL A 530 10.94 -18.92 -14.75
N ALA A 531 11.05 -20.21 -15.07
CA ALA A 531 9.98 -20.99 -15.69
C ALA A 531 8.73 -21.08 -14.81
N LEU A 532 8.90 -21.34 -13.51
CA LEU A 532 7.79 -21.35 -12.56
C LEU A 532 7.15 -19.98 -12.39
N THR A 533 7.93 -18.91 -12.37
CA THR A 533 7.40 -17.53 -12.31
C THR A 533 6.54 -17.23 -13.54
N MET A 534 7.02 -17.58 -14.73
CA MET A 534 6.26 -17.43 -15.98
C MET A 534 4.93 -18.20 -15.92
N LEU A 535 4.97 -19.46 -15.46
CA LEU A 535 3.77 -20.29 -15.32
C LEU A 535 2.78 -19.70 -14.30
N GLY A 536 3.27 -19.32 -13.11
CA GLY A 536 2.47 -18.74 -12.05
C GLY A 536 1.74 -17.48 -12.51
N MET A 537 2.43 -16.54 -13.16
CA MET A 537 1.81 -15.33 -13.70
C MET A 537 0.80 -15.60 -14.83
N GLU A 538 1.00 -16.66 -15.63
CA GLU A 538 0.08 -17.03 -16.70
C GLU A 538 -1.23 -17.63 -16.14
N ILE A 539 -1.17 -18.38 -15.03
CA ILE A 539 -2.32 -19.01 -14.36
C ILE A 539 -3.21 -17.99 -13.62
N GLN A 540 -2.65 -16.87 -13.16
CA GLN A 540 -3.40 -15.84 -12.44
C GLN A 540 -4.60 -15.33 -13.26
N LYS A 541 -5.79 -15.35 -12.67
CA LYS A 541 -7.02 -14.84 -13.28
C LYS A 541 -7.12 -13.32 -13.09
N PRO A 542 -7.70 -12.57 -14.06
CA PRO A 542 -8.02 -11.17 -13.85
C PRO A 542 -8.89 -11.02 -12.60
N ASN A 543 -8.72 -9.92 -11.87
CA ASN A 543 -9.63 -9.58 -10.78
C ASN A 543 -11.06 -9.64 -11.34
N LYS A 544 -11.95 -10.37 -10.66
CA LYS A 544 -13.38 -10.31 -10.97
C LYS A 544 -13.82 -8.90 -10.60
N GLY A 545 -13.92 -8.01 -11.58
CA GLY A 545 -14.41 -6.65 -11.39
C GLY A 545 -15.92 -6.64 -11.24
N GLY A 546 -16.44 -7.27 -10.19
CA GLY A 546 -17.88 -7.37 -9.94
C GLY A 546 -18.16 -7.37 -8.45
N SER A 547 -18.97 -6.39 -8.03
CA SER A 547 -19.57 -6.13 -6.72
C SER A 547 -18.66 -6.30 -5.50
N SER A 548 -18.44 -5.21 -4.75
CA SER A 548 -18.05 -5.32 -3.35
C SER A 548 -19.00 -6.30 -2.66
N VAL A 549 -18.50 -7.35 -2.03
CA VAL A 549 -19.35 -8.18 -1.17
C VAL A 549 -19.38 -7.52 0.19
N THR A 550 -20.56 -7.04 0.62
CA THR A 550 -20.73 -6.51 1.97
C THR A 550 -20.57 -7.62 3.01
N ILE A 551 -19.61 -7.48 3.92
CA ILE A 551 -19.32 -8.44 4.99
C ILE A 551 -19.89 -7.89 6.30
N PHE A 552 -20.68 -8.69 7.02
CA PHE A 552 -21.27 -8.30 8.29
C PHE A 552 -20.54 -8.89 9.49
N LYS A 553 -20.52 -8.15 10.60
CA LYS A 553 -20.13 -8.70 11.90
C LYS A 553 -21.14 -9.77 12.32
N ARG A 554 -20.63 -10.89 12.86
CA ARG A 554 -21.46 -12.02 13.31
C ARG A 554 -22.56 -11.55 14.28
N GLY A 555 -23.81 -11.87 13.96
CA GLY A 555 -25.00 -11.48 14.76
C GLY A 555 -25.47 -10.04 14.57
N GLU A 556 -24.87 -9.28 13.64
CA GLU A 556 -25.32 -7.93 13.25
C GLU A 556 -25.72 -7.85 11.76
N ALA A 557 -25.90 -9.00 11.09
CA ALA A 557 -26.44 -9.05 9.74
C ALA A 557 -27.97 -8.80 9.78
N PRO A 558 -28.56 -8.14 8.76
CA PRO A 558 -30.01 -8.05 8.64
C PRO A 558 -30.63 -9.44 8.53
N LYS A 559 -31.79 -9.68 9.17
CA LYS A 559 -32.50 -10.98 9.10
C LYS A 559 -32.73 -11.47 7.67
N ALA A 560 -33.09 -10.56 6.76
CA ALA A 560 -33.26 -10.87 5.34
C ALA A 560 -31.98 -11.42 4.67
N VAL A 561 -30.80 -10.97 5.12
CA VAL A 561 -29.51 -11.46 4.63
C VAL A 561 -29.18 -12.82 5.26
N GLU A 562 -29.47 -13.00 6.56
CA GLU A 562 -29.34 -14.31 7.24
C GLU A 562 -30.23 -15.38 6.59
N ASP A 563 -31.51 -15.07 6.37
CA ASP A 563 -32.48 -15.96 5.70
C ASP A 563 -32.06 -16.29 4.25
N ALA A 564 -31.51 -15.31 3.53
CA ALA A 564 -31.03 -15.53 2.17
C ALA A 564 -29.79 -16.44 2.11
N ILE A 565 -28.85 -16.29 3.06
CA ILE A 565 -27.66 -17.13 3.19
C ILE A 565 -28.06 -18.57 3.51
N GLU A 566 -29.06 -18.78 4.36
CA GLU A 566 -29.54 -20.12 4.74
C GLU A 566 -30.30 -20.83 3.60
N HIS A 567 -31.00 -20.09 2.74
CA HIS A 567 -31.90 -20.68 1.74
C HIS A 567 -31.38 -20.76 0.30
N THR A 568 -30.38 -19.98 -0.11
CA THR A 568 -30.00 -19.90 -1.55
C THR A 568 -28.58 -20.31 -1.92
N GLY A 569 -27.64 -20.47 -0.99
CA GLY A 569 -26.28 -20.99 -1.26
C GLY A 569 -25.43 -20.18 -2.27
N HIS A 570 -25.98 -19.12 -2.86
CA HIS A 570 -25.34 -18.19 -3.79
C HIS A 570 -25.31 -16.80 -3.16
N PRO A 571 -24.22 -16.03 -3.29
CA PRO A 571 -24.18 -14.65 -2.83
C PRO A 571 -25.23 -13.84 -3.61
N VAL A 572 -26.16 -13.23 -2.89
CA VAL A 572 -27.25 -12.40 -3.43
C VAL A 572 -26.70 -11.07 -3.94
N ASP A 573 -27.16 -10.62 -5.11
CA ASP A 573 -26.86 -9.30 -5.67
C ASP A 573 -27.41 -8.18 -4.77
N GLU A 574 -26.54 -7.21 -4.45
CA GLU A 574 -26.74 -6.18 -3.41
C GLU A 574 -27.96 -5.27 -3.65
N GLU A 575 -28.42 -5.10 -4.89
CA GLU A 575 -29.56 -4.21 -5.23
C GLU A 575 -30.90 -4.71 -4.68
N SER A 576 -31.07 -6.02 -4.55
CA SER A 576 -32.35 -6.64 -4.14
C SER A 576 -32.70 -6.44 -2.65
N THR A 577 -31.73 -6.08 -1.80
CA THR A 577 -31.93 -6.00 -0.34
C THR A 577 -32.36 -4.62 0.16
N GLY A 578 -32.30 -3.59 -0.69
CA GLY A 578 -32.63 -2.21 -0.31
C GLY A 578 -34.13 -1.87 -0.24
N LYS A 579 -35.02 -2.69 -0.81
CA LYS A 579 -36.43 -2.30 -1.03
C LYS A 579 -37.49 -3.11 -0.27
N ASN A 580 -37.14 -4.20 0.41
CA ASN A 580 -38.10 -5.01 1.19
C ASN A 580 -38.35 -4.46 2.62
N GLY A 581 -38.52 -3.15 2.74
CA GLY A 581 -39.05 -2.46 3.91
C GLY A 581 -40.47 -1.97 3.61
N THR A 582 -41.44 -2.50 4.34
CA THR A 582 -42.85 -2.08 4.42
C THR A 582 -43.15 -0.62 4.04
N THR A 583 -44.14 -0.44 3.14
CA THR A 583 -44.98 0.76 2.87
C THR A 583 -44.47 2.12 3.39
N PRO A 584 -44.08 3.08 2.51
CA PRO A 584 -43.47 4.36 2.91
C PRO A 584 -44.43 5.39 3.56
N GLU A 585 -45.74 5.18 3.52
CA GLU A 585 -46.71 6.23 3.88
C GLU A 585 -46.83 6.50 5.39
N LEU A 586 -46.24 5.66 6.26
CA LEU A 586 -46.35 5.81 7.73
C LEU A 586 -45.06 6.27 8.43
N GLN A 587 -43.92 6.40 7.74
CA GLN A 587 -42.64 6.77 8.37
C GLN A 587 -42.23 8.24 8.23
N ASN A 588 -42.82 8.99 7.28
CA ASN A 588 -42.45 10.40 7.06
C ASN A 588 -42.82 11.32 8.25
N GLU A 589 -43.85 10.98 9.04
CA GLU A 589 -44.21 11.77 10.23
C GLU A 589 -43.28 11.50 11.42
N GLN A 590 -42.85 10.25 11.64
CA GLN A 590 -41.92 9.90 12.74
C GLN A 590 -40.47 10.33 12.49
N ALA A 591 -40.04 10.44 11.23
CA ALA A 591 -38.69 10.89 10.88
C ALA A 591 -38.48 12.38 11.19
N ASN A 592 -39.50 13.23 11.00
CA ASN A 592 -39.42 14.67 11.25
C ASN A 592 -39.33 15.02 12.76
N GLU A 593 -39.93 14.21 13.64
CA GLU A 593 -39.78 14.41 15.10
C GLU A 593 -38.34 14.12 15.59
N LYS A 594 -37.63 13.16 14.99
CA LYS A 594 -36.26 12.77 15.40
C LYS A 594 -35.16 13.76 15.01
N VAL A 595 -35.44 14.69 14.09
CA VAL A 595 -34.46 15.69 13.59
C VAL A 595 -34.23 16.83 14.59
N GLN A 596 -35.17 17.08 15.52
CA GLN A 596 -35.11 18.23 16.44
C GLN A 596 -34.00 18.12 17.51
N ASP A 597 -33.47 16.93 17.77
CA ASP A 597 -32.46 16.63 18.80
C ASP A 597 -30.99 16.75 18.31
N ILE A 598 -30.77 17.10 17.04
CA ILE A 598 -29.44 17.33 16.48
C ILE A 598 -28.93 18.69 16.96
N ALA A 599 -27.63 18.83 17.20
CA ALA A 599 -27.03 20.07 17.67
C ALA A 599 -27.43 21.25 16.77
N LYS A 600 -28.23 22.18 17.31
CA LYS A 600 -28.54 23.45 16.65
C LYS A 600 -27.32 24.34 16.77
N ASN A 601 -26.68 24.64 15.65
CA ASN A 601 -25.59 25.61 15.64
C ASN A 601 -26.20 27.01 15.65
N THR A 602 -25.66 27.89 16.49
CA THR A 602 -26.06 29.31 16.53
C THR A 602 -24.97 30.24 16.02
N SER A 603 -23.75 29.71 15.85
CA SER A 603 -22.56 30.46 15.49
C SER A 603 -22.44 30.73 13.99
N ILE A 604 -21.99 31.93 13.63
CA ILE A 604 -21.79 32.33 12.24
C ILE A 604 -20.28 32.36 11.95
N PHE A 605 -19.87 31.65 10.89
CA PHE A 605 -18.48 31.66 10.41
C PHE A 605 -18.33 32.71 9.32
N THR A 606 -17.32 33.59 9.43
CA THR A 606 -17.08 34.71 8.49
C THR A 606 -15.61 34.82 8.11
N TRP A 607 -15.31 35.25 6.89
CA TRP A 607 -13.95 35.52 6.43
C TRP A 607 -13.86 36.76 5.55
N GLN A 608 -12.70 37.44 5.61
CA GLN A 608 -12.44 38.69 4.91
C GLN A 608 -11.04 38.69 4.28
N ASN A 609 -10.94 39.23 3.05
CA ASN A 609 -9.68 39.47 2.33
C ASN A 609 -8.78 38.22 2.22
N VAL A 610 -9.39 37.04 2.01
CA VAL A 610 -8.65 35.79 1.95
C VAL A 610 -7.86 35.70 0.64
N ASN A 611 -6.54 35.63 0.77
CA ASN A 611 -5.58 35.52 -0.33
C ASN A 611 -4.71 34.27 -0.13
N TYR A 612 -4.40 33.55 -1.22
CA TYR A 612 -3.53 32.38 -1.17
C TYR A 612 -2.51 32.41 -2.31
N THR A 613 -1.23 32.33 -1.96
CA THR A 613 -0.12 32.43 -2.92
C THR A 613 0.81 31.22 -2.80
N ILE A 614 1.12 30.59 -3.95
CA ILE A 614 2.06 29.47 -4.05
C ILE A 614 3.31 29.85 -4.86
N PRO A 615 4.49 29.30 -4.52
CA PRO A 615 5.67 29.43 -5.37
C PRO A 615 5.52 28.55 -6.63
N TYR A 616 5.85 29.10 -7.80
CA TYR A 616 5.80 28.43 -9.11
C TYR A 616 7.15 28.58 -9.83
N LYS A 617 7.44 27.73 -10.83
CA LYS A 617 8.71 27.80 -11.59
C LYS A 617 8.83 29.19 -12.26
N GLY A 618 9.68 30.05 -11.71
CA GLY A 618 9.93 31.41 -12.20
C GLY A 618 9.15 32.53 -11.50
N GLY A 619 8.39 32.28 -10.43
CA GLY A 619 7.66 33.34 -9.70
C GLY A 619 6.71 32.86 -8.60
N GLN A 620 5.76 33.72 -8.21
CA GLN A 620 4.65 33.38 -7.32
C GLN A 620 3.33 33.41 -8.10
N ARG A 621 2.44 32.44 -7.84
CA ARG A 621 1.09 32.38 -8.42
C ARG A 621 0.06 32.56 -7.32
N LYS A 622 -0.80 33.59 -7.45
CA LYS A 622 -1.98 33.75 -6.61
C LYS A 622 -3.08 32.80 -7.08
N LEU A 623 -3.68 32.08 -6.14
CA LEU A 623 -4.78 31.13 -6.39
C LEU A 623 -6.12 31.60 -5.80
N LEU A 624 -6.08 32.44 -4.77
CA LEU A 624 -7.24 33.11 -4.17
C LEU A 624 -6.90 34.59 -4.02
N GLN A 625 -7.86 35.46 -4.34
CA GLN A 625 -7.68 36.91 -4.35
C GLN A 625 -8.89 37.57 -3.68
N ASP A 626 -8.63 38.24 -2.55
CA ASP A 626 -9.60 39.04 -1.81
C ASP A 626 -10.99 38.40 -1.68
N VAL A 627 -11.02 37.15 -1.19
CA VAL A 627 -12.29 36.41 -1.04
C VAL A 627 -12.94 36.78 0.31
N HIS A 628 -14.22 37.14 0.26
CA HIS A 628 -15.06 37.47 1.42
C HIS A 628 -16.30 36.56 1.44
N GLY A 629 -16.78 36.22 2.64
CA GLY A 629 -17.93 35.33 2.76
C GLY A 629 -18.37 35.07 4.20
N TYR A 630 -19.54 34.48 4.34
CA TYR A 630 -20.05 33.98 5.61
C TYR A 630 -20.84 32.69 5.40
N VAL A 631 -21.05 31.91 6.47
CA VAL A 631 -21.98 30.77 6.49
C VAL A 631 -22.86 30.88 7.73
N LYS A 632 -24.19 30.89 7.51
CA LYS A 632 -25.19 30.98 8.57
C LYS A 632 -25.70 29.58 8.95
N PRO A 633 -26.04 29.34 10.23
CA PRO A 633 -26.77 28.14 10.61
C PRO A 633 -28.13 28.05 9.92
N GLY A 634 -28.59 26.83 9.66
CA GLY A 634 -29.87 26.62 8.96
C GLY A 634 -29.78 26.69 7.44
N ARG A 635 -28.58 26.97 6.89
CA ARG A 635 -28.36 27.19 5.46
C ARG A 635 -27.43 26.13 4.88
N LEU A 636 -27.78 25.67 3.69
CA LEU A 636 -26.97 24.80 2.85
C LEU A 636 -26.28 25.66 1.77
N THR A 637 -25.01 25.99 1.99
CA THR A 637 -24.23 26.86 1.10
C THR A 637 -23.36 26.03 0.16
N ALA A 638 -23.54 26.20 -1.15
CA ALA A 638 -22.68 25.60 -2.17
C ALA A 638 -21.52 26.52 -2.55
N MET A 639 -20.35 25.93 -2.81
CA MET A 639 -19.20 26.61 -3.39
C MET A 639 -18.78 25.94 -4.70
N CYS A 640 -18.71 26.72 -5.77
CA CYS A 640 -18.29 26.22 -7.08
C CYS A 640 -16.80 26.47 -7.33
N ARG A 641 -16.07 25.39 -7.66
CA ARG A 641 -14.68 25.37 -8.14
C ARG A 641 -13.67 26.14 -7.27
N LYS A 642 -13.35 25.59 -6.09
CA LYS A 642 -12.00 25.62 -5.45
C LYS A 642 -11.97 24.86 -4.11
N THR A 643 -11.62 23.57 -4.14
CA THR A 643 -11.13 22.81 -2.97
C THR A 643 -10.01 23.53 -2.22
N THR A 644 -9.24 24.37 -2.92
CA THR A 644 -8.25 25.28 -2.33
C THR A 644 -8.84 26.26 -1.32
N LEU A 645 -10.01 26.86 -1.61
CA LEU A 645 -10.67 27.77 -0.69
C LEU A 645 -11.24 27.01 0.51
N LEU A 646 -11.84 25.84 0.27
CA LEU A 646 -12.38 25.00 1.34
C LEU A 646 -11.27 24.61 2.34
N ASN A 647 -10.12 24.18 1.83
CA ASN A 647 -8.95 23.85 2.65
C ASN A 647 -8.33 25.07 3.34
N ALA A 648 -8.38 26.26 2.73
CA ALA A 648 -7.94 27.50 3.36
C ALA A 648 -8.87 27.87 4.54
N LEU A 649 -10.19 27.79 4.34
CA LEU A 649 -11.20 28.06 5.35
C LEU A 649 -11.12 27.07 6.52
N ALA A 650 -10.88 25.79 6.23
CA ALA A 650 -10.70 24.75 7.23
C ALA A 650 -9.33 24.76 7.94
N GLN A 651 -8.43 25.71 7.61
CA GLN A 651 -7.08 25.80 8.15
C GLN A 651 -6.23 24.54 7.92
N ARG A 652 -6.31 23.93 6.72
CA ARG A 652 -5.62 22.67 6.35
C ARG A 652 -4.48 22.85 5.34
N ILE A 653 -4.15 24.08 4.94
CA ILE A 653 -3.09 24.34 3.96
C ILE A 653 -1.71 24.36 4.64
N ASN A 654 -0.86 23.40 4.27
CA ASN A 654 0.50 23.25 4.82
C ASN A 654 1.61 23.80 3.89
N PHE A 655 1.25 24.34 2.72
CA PHE A 655 2.17 24.84 1.70
C PHE A 655 1.71 26.16 1.08
N GLY A 656 2.62 27.10 0.86
CA GLY A 656 2.30 28.45 0.40
C GLY A 656 1.96 29.39 1.56
N VAL A 657 1.44 30.58 1.23
CA VAL A 657 1.08 31.61 2.22
C VAL A 657 -0.39 31.96 2.06
N VAL A 658 -1.17 31.74 3.12
CA VAL A 658 -2.57 32.18 3.23
C VAL A 658 -2.60 33.44 4.10
N THR A 659 -3.23 34.50 3.62
CA THR A 659 -3.47 35.74 4.38
C THR A 659 -4.95 36.07 4.37
N GLY A 660 -5.44 36.82 5.36
CA GLY A 660 -6.85 37.15 5.52
C GLY A 660 -7.31 36.94 6.96
N THR A 661 -8.54 37.34 7.24
CA THR A 661 -9.14 37.27 8.58
C THR A 661 -10.22 36.21 8.59
N PHE A 662 -10.17 35.28 9.54
CA PHE A 662 -11.18 34.23 9.75
C PHE A 662 -11.77 34.40 11.15
N LEU A 663 -13.09 34.50 11.26
CA LEU A 663 -13.79 34.77 12.51
C LEU A 663 -14.97 33.83 12.72
N VAL A 664 -15.22 33.45 13.97
CA VAL A 664 -16.46 32.80 14.43
C VAL A 664 -17.15 33.77 15.37
N ASP A 665 -18.41 34.13 15.07
CA ASP A 665 -19.18 35.12 15.83
C ASP A 665 -18.41 36.45 16.05
N GLY A 666 -17.70 36.91 15.02
CA GLY A 666 -16.91 38.15 15.07
C GLY A 666 -15.60 38.07 15.86
N LYS A 667 -15.20 36.88 16.36
CA LYS A 667 -13.97 36.66 17.14
C LYS A 667 -12.98 35.75 16.38
N PRO A 668 -11.66 35.87 16.63
CA PRO A 668 -10.65 34.99 16.01
C PRO A 668 -10.90 33.51 16.26
N LEU A 669 -10.44 32.66 15.33
CA LEU A 669 -10.60 31.21 15.43
C LEU A 669 -10.01 30.64 16.75
N PRO A 670 -10.77 29.83 17.51
CA PRO A 670 -10.23 29.14 18.67
C PRO A 670 -9.26 28.03 18.25
N LYS A 671 -8.37 27.61 19.17
CA LYS A 671 -7.45 26.48 18.90
C LYS A 671 -8.19 25.17 18.62
N SER A 672 -9.40 25.03 19.15
CA SER A 672 -10.27 23.87 18.95
C SER A 672 -11.06 23.90 17.63
N PHE A 673 -10.88 24.92 16.77
CA PHE A 673 -11.66 25.09 15.53
C PHE A 673 -11.68 23.84 14.64
N GLN A 674 -10.52 23.20 14.39
CA GLN A 674 -10.42 21.99 13.55
C GLN A 674 -11.17 20.79 14.15
N ARG A 675 -11.34 20.76 15.48
CA ARG A 675 -12.08 19.71 16.20
C ARG A 675 -13.58 20.00 16.23
N ALA A 676 -13.94 21.26 16.44
CA ALA A 676 -15.32 21.76 16.54
C ALA A 676 -16.03 21.87 15.18
N THR A 677 -15.28 21.75 14.10
CA THR A 677 -15.79 21.64 12.72
C THR A 677 -15.70 20.19 12.24
N GLY A 678 -16.67 19.77 11.42
CA GLY A 678 -16.59 18.52 10.68
C GLY A 678 -16.01 18.79 9.30
N PHE A 679 -15.14 17.92 8.80
CA PHE A 679 -14.63 18.03 7.43
C PHE A 679 -14.64 16.66 6.75
N ALA A 680 -15.58 16.47 5.85
CA ALA A 680 -15.63 15.28 5.00
C ALA A 680 -14.71 15.49 3.79
N GLU A 681 -13.64 14.69 3.71
CA GLU A 681 -12.69 14.75 2.61
C GLU A 681 -13.28 14.16 1.32
N GLN A 682 -12.68 14.51 0.18
CA GLN A 682 -13.07 13.98 -1.12
C GLN A 682 -12.91 12.45 -1.18
N MET A 683 -11.80 11.94 -0.63
CA MET A 683 -11.47 10.51 -0.55
C MET A 683 -11.99 9.90 0.75
N ASP A 684 -12.69 8.77 0.63
CA ASP A 684 -13.30 8.09 1.78
C ASP A 684 -12.31 7.13 2.48
N ILE A 685 -11.40 7.70 3.28
CA ILE A 685 -10.37 6.94 4.00
C ILE A 685 -10.91 6.47 5.34
N HIS A 686 -11.01 5.16 5.55
CA HIS A 686 -11.50 4.53 6.78
C HIS A 686 -10.70 3.26 7.10
N GLU A 687 -10.77 2.82 8.37
CA GLU A 687 -10.20 1.53 8.78
C GLU A 687 -11.02 0.37 8.17
N PRO A 688 -10.46 -0.45 7.26
CA PRO A 688 -11.23 -1.43 6.50
C PRO A 688 -11.90 -2.50 7.36
N THR A 689 -11.32 -2.84 8.51
CA THR A 689 -11.83 -3.90 9.39
C THR A 689 -12.93 -3.43 10.34
N ALA A 690 -13.14 -2.13 10.50
CA ALA A 690 -14.16 -1.56 11.37
C ALA A 690 -15.55 -1.69 10.74
N THR A 691 -16.59 -1.76 11.57
CA THR A 691 -17.98 -1.63 11.11
C THR A 691 -18.40 -0.17 11.00
N VAL A 692 -19.49 0.11 10.28
CA VAL A 692 -20.13 1.44 10.25
C VAL A 692 -20.34 1.97 11.67
N ARG A 693 -21.04 1.21 12.52
CA ARG A 693 -21.32 1.59 13.90
C ARG A 693 -20.06 1.83 14.74
N GLU A 694 -19.05 0.98 14.61
CA GLU A 694 -17.78 1.16 15.35
C GLU A 694 -17.03 2.42 14.91
N SER A 695 -17.09 2.77 13.63
CA SER A 695 -16.45 3.95 13.07
C SER A 695 -17.07 5.24 13.63
N LEU A 696 -18.41 5.31 13.70
CA LEU A 696 -19.12 6.43 14.34
C LEU A 696 -18.81 6.52 15.83
N ARG A 697 -18.90 5.41 16.55
CA ARG A 697 -18.63 5.36 18.01
C ARG A 697 -17.19 5.76 18.34
N PHE A 698 -16.24 5.40 17.49
CA PHE A 698 -14.83 5.80 17.63
C PHE A 698 -14.66 7.31 17.49
N SER A 699 -15.29 7.91 16.47
CA SER A 699 -15.28 9.37 16.27
C SER A 699 -15.94 10.11 17.44
N ALA A 700 -17.14 9.70 17.82
CA ALA A 700 -17.88 10.30 18.93
C ALA A 700 -17.11 10.23 20.25
N LEU A 701 -16.51 9.08 20.56
CA LEU A 701 -15.74 8.89 21.79
C LEU A 701 -14.58 9.89 21.92
N LEU A 702 -13.86 10.14 20.82
CA LEU A 702 -12.61 10.91 20.83
C LEU A 702 -12.78 12.40 20.55
N ARG A 703 -13.83 12.80 19.82
CA ARG A 703 -14.05 14.20 19.42
C ARG A 703 -15.10 14.93 20.23
N GLN A 704 -16.10 14.25 20.79
CA GLN A 704 -17.05 14.90 21.69
C GLN A 704 -16.41 15.18 23.07
N PRO A 705 -16.81 16.25 23.77
CA PRO A 705 -16.27 16.61 25.08
C PRO A 705 -16.23 15.44 26.07
N LYS A 706 -15.23 15.40 26.95
CA LYS A 706 -15.08 14.36 27.97
C LYS A 706 -16.27 14.33 28.93
N GLU A 707 -16.86 15.50 29.14
CA GLU A 707 -17.93 15.77 30.09
C GLU A 707 -19.26 15.08 29.70
N VAL A 708 -19.43 14.73 28.41
CA VAL A 708 -20.60 13.99 27.91
C VAL A 708 -20.47 12.49 28.24
N PRO A 709 -21.47 11.87 28.89
CA PRO A 709 -21.47 10.43 29.17
C PRO A 709 -21.36 9.55 27.92
N ILE A 710 -20.63 8.45 27.99
CA ILE A 710 -20.41 7.54 26.84
C ILE A 710 -21.72 7.00 26.26
N ASN A 711 -22.70 6.67 27.11
CA ASN A 711 -24.01 6.18 26.64
C ASN A 711 -24.71 7.22 25.77
N GLU A 712 -24.72 8.49 26.19
CA GLU A 712 -25.28 9.59 25.41
C GLU A 712 -24.54 9.77 24.07
N LYS A 713 -23.20 9.65 24.07
CA LYS A 713 -22.40 9.67 22.83
C LYS A 713 -22.83 8.55 21.86
N TYR A 714 -23.07 7.35 22.37
CA TYR A 714 -23.46 6.20 21.56
C TYR A 714 -24.91 6.24 21.12
N ASP A 715 -25.82 6.73 21.95
CA ASP A 715 -27.21 6.97 21.59
C ASP A 715 -27.29 8.02 20.47
N TYR A 716 -26.46 9.06 20.53
CA TYR A 716 -26.30 10.02 19.44
C TYR A 716 -25.78 9.36 18.15
N CYS A 717 -24.82 8.42 18.23
CA CYS A 717 -24.40 7.66 17.05
C CYS A 717 -25.56 6.85 16.44
N GLU A 718 -26.43 6.24 17.25
CA GLU A 718 -27.60 5.51 16.71
C GLU A 718 -28.60 6.48 16.07
N LYS A 719 -28.81 7.67 16.63
CA LYS A 719 -29.60 8.73 15.98
C LYS A 719 -29.01 9.12 14.61
N ILE A 720 -27.69 9.25 14.49
CA ILE A 720 -27.02 9.55 13.21
C ILE A 720 -27.16 8.38 12.21
N ILE A 721 -27.09 7.13 12.67
CA ILE A 721 -27.32 5.94 11.82
C ILE A 721 -28.73 5.96 11.24
N ASP A 722 -29.73 6.27 12.08
CA ASP A 722 -31.13 6.36 11.65
C ASP A 722 -31.33 7.55 10.70
N LEU A 723 -30.75 8.71 11.01
CA LEU A 723 -30.84 9.94 10.20
C LEU A 723 -30.26 9.76 8.79
N LEU A 724 -29.17 9.01 8.66
CA LEU A 724 -28.52 8.70 7.39
C LEU A 724 -29.07 7.44 6.70
N GLU A 725 -30.14 6.87 7.23
CA GLU A 725 -30.79 5.65 6.72
C GLU A 725 -29.79 4.48 6.59
N MET A 726 -28.80 4.39 7.49
CA MET A 726 -27.73 3.40 7.46
C MET A 726 -28.00 2.17 8.34
N ARG A 727 -29.22 2.04 8.88
CA ARG A 727 -29.58 0.91 9.76
C ARG A 727 -29.27 -0.47 9.16
N PRO A 728 -29.55 -0.74 7.87
CA PRO A 728 -29.27 -2.05 7.26
C PRO A 728 -27.78 -2.40 7.20
N ILE A 729 -26.91 -1.38 7.09
CA ILE A 729 -25.45 -1.54 6.95
C ILE A 729 -24.68 -1.24 8.24
N ALA A 730 -25.37 -0.93 9.34
CA ALA A 730 -24.71 -0.50 10.58
C ALA A 730 -23.72 -1.54 11.14
N GLY A 731 -24.00 -2.83 10.93
CA GLY A 731 -23.14 -3.97 11.29
C GLY A 731 -22.17 -4.42 10.20
N ALA A 732 -22.17 -3.78 9.02
CA ALA A 732 -21.29 -4.12 7.91
C ALA A 732 -19.88 -3.53 8.11
N THR A 733 -18.86 -4.27 7.69
CA THR A 733 -17.46 -3.82 7.66
C THR A 733 -17.22 -2.88 6.50
N VAL A 734 -16.41 -1.84 6.71
CA VAL A 734 -16.08 -0.86 5.66
C VAL A 734 -15.40 -1.51 4.45
N GLY A 735 -14.42 -2.39 4.71
CA GLY A 735 -13.67 -3.13 3.70
C GLY A 735 -12.78 -2.27 2.78
N SER A 736 -11.98 -2.96 1.96
CA SER A 736 -11.07 -2.38 0.94
C SER A 736 -11.69 -2.44 -0.46
N HIS A 737 -11.21 -1.65 -1.42
CA HIS A 737 -11.69 -1.67 -2.81
C HIS A 737 -11.92 -3.10 -3.35
N GLY A 738 -13.18 -3.42 -3.69
CA GLY A 738 -13.63 -4.76 -4.11
C GLY A 738 -14.25 -5.64 -3.01
N SER A 739 -14.34 -5.17 -1.75
CA SER A 739 -14.95 -5.88 -0.61
C SER A 739 -15.46 -4.90 0.45
N GLY A 740 -16.60 -5.17 1.10
CA GLY A 740 -17.19 -4.28 2.11
C GLY A 740 -18.21 -3.29 1.53
N LEU A 741 -18.25 -2.06 2.04
CA LEU A 741 -19.23 -1.05 1.65
C LEU A 741 -19.02 -0.57 0.22
N ASN A 742 -20.14 -0.40 -0.49
CA ASN A 742 -20.17 0.29 -1.78
C ASN A 742 -19.83 1.80 -1.60
N GLN A 743 -19.66 2.52 -2.72
CA GLN A 743 -19.18 3.89 -2.67
C GLN A 743 -20.17 4.87 -2.01
N GLU A 744 -21.46 4.77 -2.34
CA GLU A 744 -22.48 5.61 -1.71
C GLU A 744 -22.49 5.42 -0.20
N GLN A 745 -22.54 4.18 0.25
CA GLN A 745 -22.54 3.81 1.66
C GLN A 745 -21.27 4.30 2.36
N ARG A 746 -20.12 4.21 1.69
CA ARG A 746 -18.85 4.73 2.21
C ARG A 746 -18.85 6.26 2.33
N LYS A 747 -19.45 6.97 1.38
CA LYS A 747 -19.62 8.43 1.42
C LYS A 747 -20.56 8.84 2.56
N ARG A 748 -21.69 8.15 2.72
CA ARG A 748 -22.59 8.31 3.87
C ARG A 748 -21.85 8.09 5.18
N LEU A 749 -21.00 7.06 5.27
CA LEU A 749 -20.15 6.80 6.43
C LEU A 749 -19.17 7.93 6.71
N THR A 750 -18.51 8.50 5.70
CA THR A 750 -17.61 9.66 5.86
C THR A 750 -18.35 10.84 6.49
N ILE A 751 -19.54 11.16 5.98
CA ILE A 751 -20.39 12.23 6.53
C ILE A 751 -20.84 11.87 7.96
N ALA A 752 -21.24 10.63 8.20
CA ALA A 752 -21.67 10.14 9.51
C ALA A 752 -20.59 10.26 10.57
N VAL A 753 -19.34 9.92 10.23
CA VAL A 753 -18.18 9.98 11.13
C VAL A 753 -17.90 11.43 11.56
N GLU A 754 -18.05 12.39 10.64
CA GLU A 754 -17.93 13.82 10.95
C GLU A 754 -19.12 14.37 11.72
N LEU A 755 -20.33 13.83 11.50
CA LEU A 755 -21.50 14.21 12.29
C LEU A 755 -21.51 13.61 13.68
N ALA A 756 -20.96 12.41 13.85
CA ALA A 756 -20.83 11.73 15.13
C ALA A 756 -19.99 12.51 16.14
N SER A 757 -19.11 13.43 15.68
CA SER A 757 -18.39 14.33 16.57
C SER A 757 -19.22 15.52 17.08
N LYS A 758 -20.47 15.68 16.63
CA LYS A 758 -21.39 16.77 16.99
C LYS A 758 -20.75 18.15 16.70
N PRO A 759 -20.46 18.47 15.42
CA PRO A 759 -19.74 19.69 15.05
C PRO A 759 -20.54 20.95 15.40
N GLU A 760 -20.14 21.64 16.48
CA GLU A 760 -20.81 22.82 17.06
C GLU A 760 -20.76 24.08 16.18
N LEU A 761 -19.89 24.09 15.17
CA LEU A 761 -19.66 25.26 14.33
C LEU A 761 -20.19 25.06 12.90
N LEU A 762 -19.56 24.16 12.15
CA LEU A 762 -19.75 24.06 10.70
C LEU A 762 -19.37 22.66 10.21
N LEU A 763 -20.10 22.16 9.22
CA LEU A 763 -19.75 20.96 8.46
C LEU A 763 -19.22 21.37 7.08
N PHE A 764 -17.94 21.14 6.84
CA PHE A 764 -17.32 21.25 5.53
C PHE A 764 -17.44 19.91 4.80
N LEU A 765 -17.90 19.92 3.55
CA LEU A 765 -17.90 18.73 2.70
C LEU A 765 -17.16 19.01 1.40
N ASP A 766 -16.08 18.29 1.15
CA ASP A 766 -15.35 18.39 -0.11
C ASP A 766 -15.94 17.41 -1.14
N GLU A 767 -16.70 17.95 -2.07
CA GLU A 767 -17.41 17.23 -3.14
C GLU A 767 -18.20 16.00 -2.63
N PRO A 768 -19.25 16.22 -1.82
CA PRO A 768 -20.02 15.13 -1.21
C PRO A 768 -20.74 14.25 -2.23
N THR A 769 -20.99 14.76 -3.44
CA THR A 769 -21.66 14.05 -4.55
C THR A 769 -20.69 13.44 -5.55
N SER A 770 -19.37 13.60 -5.36
CA SER A 770 -18.38 13.18 -6.35
C SER A 770 -18.27 11.67 -6.46
N GLY A 771 -18.38 11.19 -7.69
CA GLY A 771 -18.33 9.78 -8.05
C GLY A 771 -19.55 8.96 -7.63
N LEU A 772 -20.64 9.60 -7.22
CA LEU A 772 -21.94 8.97 -7.01
C LEU A 772 -22.79 9.08 -8.27
N ASP A 773 -23.80 8.21 -8.41
CA ASP A 773 -24.84 8.36 -9.42
C ASP A 773 -25.82 9.49 -9.10
N SER A 774 -26.67 9.86 -10.06
CA SER A 774 -27.59 11.00 -9.90
C SER A 774 -28.54 10.77 -8.73
N LEU A 775 -28.93 9.51 -8.52
CA LEU A 775 -29.84 9.12 -7.46
C LEU A 775 -29.19 9.13 -6.07
N ALA A 776 -28.02 8.51 -5.89
CA ALA A 776 -27.27 8.55 -4.66
C ALA A 776 -26.85 10.00 -4.33
N ALA A 777 -26.42 10.79 -5.31
CA ALA A 777 -26.14 12.21 -5.10
C ALA A 777 -27.38 12.98 -4.63
N PHE A 778 -28.55 12.70 -5.21
CA PHE A 778 -29.83 13.28 -4.77
C PHE A 778 -30.15 12.91 -3.32
N ASN A 779 -29.99 11.64 -2.96
CA ASN A 779 -30.21 11.17 -1.60
C ASN A 779 -29.24 11.81 -0.60
N ILE A 780 -27.97 11.98 -0.97
CA ILE A 780 -26.97 12.70 -0.16
C ILE A 780 -27.34 14.17 0.01
N VAL A 781 -27.70 14.90 -1.05
CA VAL A 781 -28.06 16.32 -0.94
C VAL A 781 -29.38 16.51 -0.20
N ARG A 782 -30.38 15.64 -0.41
CA ARG A 782 -31.62 15.61 0.37
C ARG A 782 -31.33 15.44 1.86
N PHE A 783 -30.38 14.57 2.20
CA PHE A 783 -29.90 14.41 3.56
C PHE A 783 -29.25 15.70 4.09
N LEU A 784 -28.35 16.33 3.32
CA LEU A 784 -27.70 17.58 3.71
C LEU A 784 -28.71 18.72 3.90
N ARG A 785 -29.77 18.77 3.09
CA ARG A 785 -30.90 19.69 3.24
C ARG A 785 -31.62 19.48 4.57
N ARG A 786 -32.01 18.24 4.88
CA ARG A 786 -32.63 17.89 6.18
C ARG A 786 -31.75 18.28 7.36
N LEU A 787 -30.43 18.08 7.25
CA LEU A 787 -29.47 18.47 8.27
C LEU A 787 -29.38 19.99 8.42
N ALA A 788 -29.37 20.73 7.30
CA ALA A 788 -29.41 22.19 7.32
C ALA A 788 -30.73 22.69 7.94
N ASP A 789 -31.88 22.12 7.58
CA ASP A 789 -33.19 22.45 8.17
C ASP A 789 -33.23 22.20 9.70
N ALA A 790 -32.44 21.24 10.18
CA ALA A 790 -32.26 20.98 11.62
C ALA A 790 -31.46 22.08 12.35
N GLY A 791 -30.90 23.05 11.64
CA GLY A 791 -30.09 24.14 12.19
C GLY A 791 -28.58 23.96 12.05
N GLN A 792 -28.09 22.94 11.33
CA GLN A 792 -26.66 22.78 11.05
C GLN A 792 -26.22 23.80 9.98
N ALA A 793 -25.07 24.43 10.17
CA ALA A 793 -24.40 25.15 9.09
C ALA A 793 -23.64 24.15 8.20
N VAL A 794 -23.90 24.16 6.90
CA VAL A 794 -23.27 23.23 5.94
C VAL A 794 -22.65 24.03 4.79
N LEU A 795 -21.34 23.85 4.59
CA LEU A 795 -20.61 24.41 3.45
C LEU A 795 -20.01 23.26 2.64
N CYS A 796 -20.39 23.14 1.37
CA CYS A 796 -19.85 22.10 0.52
C CYS A 796 -19.34 22.61 -0.82
N THR A 797 -18.26 22.00 -1.32
CA THR A 797 -17.85 22.18 -2.71
C THR A 797 -18.67 21.27 -3.61
N ILE A 798 -19.09 21.78 -4.77
CA ILE A 798 -19.82 20.97 -5.76
C ILE A 798 -19.27 21.25 -7.14
N HIS A 799 -19.02 20.17 -7.86
CA HIS A 799 -18.57 20.19 -9.23
C HIS A 799 -19.78 19.92 -10.15
N GLN A 800 -20.42 20.99 -10.66
CA GLN A 800 -21.53 20.92 -11.63
C GLN A 800 -22.73 20.04 -11.21
N PRO A 801 -23.58 20.51 -10.28
CA PRO A 801 -24.78 19.79 -9.91
C PRO A 801 -25.81 19.72 -11.05
N SER A 802 -26.59 18.64 -11.10
CA SER A 802 -27.84 18.63 -11.88
C SER A 802 -28.78 19.70 -11.35
N ALA A 803 -29.72 20.17 -12.18
CA ALA A 803 -30.69 21.18 -11.78
C ALA A 803 -31.44 20.78 -10.48
N VAL A 804 -31.73 19.48 -10.34
CA VAL A 804 -32.38 18.89 -9.17
C VAL A 804 -31.59 19.10 -7.88
N LEU A 805 -30.28 18.88 -7.94
CA LEU A 805 -29.38 19.08 -6.79
C LEU A 805 -29.19 20.56 -6.52
N PHE A 806 -29.04 21.37 -7.56
CA PHE A 806 -28.75 22.79 -7.45
C PHE A 806 -29.87 23.57 -6.74
N GLU A 807 -31.13 23.19 -6.95
CA GLU A 807 -32.30 23.79 -6.29
C GLU A 807 -32.38 23.52 -4.78
N GLN A 808 -31.62 22.55 -4.24
CA GLN A 808 -31.62 22.25 -2.81
C GLN A 808 -30.74 23.23 -1.99
N PHE A 809 -29.86 23.99 -2.67
CA PHE A 809 -28.95 24.94 -2.03
C PHE A 809 -29.64 26.28 -1.76
N ASP A 810 -29.37 26.88 -0.60
CA ASP A 810 -29.87 28.21 -0.27
C ASP A 810 -29.05 29.31 -0.94
N GLU A 811 -27.73 29.14 -0.87
CA GLU A 811 -26.73 30.16 -1.19
C GLU A 811 -25.63 29.56 -2.06
N LEU A 812 -25.05 30.40 -2.92
CA LEU A 812 -23.95 30.05 -3.80
C LEU A 812 -22.79 31.03 -3.64
N LEU A 813 -21.60 30.49 -3.40
CA LEU A 813 -20.33 31.18 -3.60
C LEU A 813 -19.67 30.69 -4.89
N LEU A 814 -19.71 31.52 -5.93
CA LEU A 814 -19.15 31.22 -7.24
C LEU A 814 -17.82 31.96 -7.42
N LEU A 815 -16.77 31.21 -7.77
CA LEU A 815 -15.47 31.77 -8.11
C LEU A 815 -15.09 31.48 -9.56
N GLU A 816 -14.50 32.46 -10.23
CA GLU A 816 -13.93 32.30 -11.58
C GLU A 816 -12.47 31.80 -11.54
N SER A 817 -11.92 31.50 -12.71
CA SER A 817 -10.50 31.19 -12.85
C SER A 817 -9.63 32.33 -12.29
N GLY A 818 -8.60 31.99 -11.51
CA GLY A 818 -7.69 33.00 -10.92
C GLY A 818 -7.95 33.40 -9.47
N GLY A 819 -9.06 32.96 -8.86
CA GLY A 819 -9.25 33.13 -7.40
C GLY A 819 -10.30 34.13 -6.96
N ARG A 820 -10.97 34.81 -7.89
CA ARG A 820 -11.89 35.91 -7.62
C ARG A 820 -13.34 35.44 -7.49
N VAL A 821 -14.13 36.18 -6.71
CA VAL A 821 -15.57 35.94 -6.52
C VAL A 821 -16.34 36.59 -7.67
N VAL A 822 -17.28 35.86 -8.25
CA VAL A 822 -18.20 36.33 -9.31
C VAL A 822 -19.60 36.57 -8.77
N TYR A 823 -19.99 35.75 -7.79
CA TYR A 823 -21.30 35.82 -7.16
C TYR A 823 -21.23 35.22 -5.76
N ASN A 824 -21.81 35.91 -4.79
CA ASN A 824 -22.01 35.39 -3.44
C ASN A 824 -23.39 35.82 -2.92
N GLY A 825 -24.35 34.90 -2.92
CA GLY A 825 -25.72 35.23 -2.54
C GLY A 825 -26.72 34.08 -2.70
N PRO A 826 -28.02 34.36 -2.44
CA PRO A 826 -29.08 33.36 -2.49
C PRO A 826 -29.46 32.98 -3.93
N LEU A 827 -29.70 31.70 -4.17
CA LEU A 827 -30.11 31.22 -5.50
C LEU A 827 -31.53 31.70 -5.87
N GLY A 828 -32.45 31.72 -4.90
CA GLY A 828 -33.87 31.99 -5.12
C GLY A 828 -34.61 30.80 -5.75
N SER A 829 -35.95 30.88 -5.83
CA SER A 829 -36.75 29.82 -6.45
C SER A 829 -36.39 29.65 -7.93
N ASP A 830 -36.17 28.40 -8.34
CA ASP A 830 -35.67 28.02 -9.67
C ASP A 830 -34.38 28.76 -10.09
N SER A 831 -33.54 29.12 -9.12
CA SER A 831 -32.32 29.92 -9.31
C SER A 831 -32.55 31.30 -9.94
N LYS A 832 -33.75 31.88 -9.85
CA LYS A 832 -34.10 33.16 -10.50
C LYS A 832 -33.24 34.33 -10.03
N THR A 833 -32.88 34.39 -8.75
CA THR A 833 -32.06 35.49 -8.22
C THR A 833 -30.65 35.48 -8.83
N LEU A 834 -30.09 34.29 -9.03
CA LEU A 834 -28.81 34.11 -9.73
C LEU A 834 -28.92 34.49 -11.21
N ILE A 835 -29.96 33.99 -11.90
CA ILE A 835 -30.18 34.25 -13.33
C ILE A 835 -30.37 35.76 -13.58
N ASP A 836 -31.21 36.41 -12.77
CA ASP A 836 -31.48 37.85 -12.87
C ASP A 836 -30.20 38.67 -12.67
N TYR A 837 -29.29 38.27 -11.78
CA TYR A 837 -28.01 38.94 -11.60
C TYR A 837 -27.16 38.89 -12.88
N PHE A 838 -27.02 37.71 -13.48
CA PHE A 838 -26.26 37.56 -14.71
C PHE A 838 -26.91 38.31 -15.89
N GLU A 839 -28.23 38.19 -16.07
CA GLU A 839 -28.96 38.86 -17.15
C GLU A 839 -28.91 40.40 -17.03
N LYS A 840 -29.06 40.95 -15.81
CA LYS A 840 -28.96 42.41 -15.58
C LYS A 840 -27.57 42.97 -15.87
N ASN A 841 -26.54 42.17 -15.66
CA ASN A 841 -25.15 42.57 -15.88
C ASN A 841 -24.63 42.16 -17.27
N GLY A 842 -25.53 41.89 -18.24
CA GLY A 842 -25.17 41.74 -19.65
C GLY A 842 -24.89 40.30 -20.12
N ALA A 843 -25.23 39.27 -19.33
CA ALA A 843 -25.17 37.89 -19.79
C ALA A 843 -26.30 37.56 -20.79
N LYS A 844 -26.09 36.51 -21.58
CA LYS A 844 -27.12 35.95 -22.47
C LYS A 844 -28.32 35.45 -21.66
N LYS A 845 -29.55 35.61 -22.16
CA LYS A 845 -30.76 35.13 -21.49
C LYS A 845 -30.74 33.61 -21.28
N CYS A 846 -31.10 33.15 -20.08
CA CYS A 846 -31.16 31.72 -19.75
C CYS A 846 -32.41 31.07 -20.37
N SER A 847 -32.25 29.93 -21.05
CA SER A 847 -33.36 29.19 -21.64
C SER A 847 -34.24 28.56 -20.54
N PRO A 848 -35.58 28.50 -20.70
CA PRO A 848 -36.48 27.88 -19.72
C PRO A 848 -36.16 26.42 -19.39
N HIS A 849 -35.52 25.70 -20.32
CA HIS A 849 -35.15 24.29 -20.19
C HIS A 849 -33.66 24.06 -19.85
N ALA A 850 -32.85 25.11 -19.76
CA ALA A 850 -31.43 24.98 -19.43
C ALA A 850 -31.22 24.77 -17.93
N ASN A 851 -30.19 23.99 -17.57
CA ASN A 851 -29.74 23.85 -16.20
C ASN A 851 -29.06 25.16 -15.74
N PRO A 852 -29.56 25.85 -14.70
CA PRO A 852 -28.95 27.09 -14.20
C PRO A 852 -27.48 26.94 -13.79
N ALA A 853 -27.08 25.77 -13.28
CA ALA A 853 -25.71 25.50 -12.87
C ALA A 853 -24.74 25.38 -14.07
N GLU A 854 -25.23 24.88 -15.22
CA GLU A 854 -24.46 24.86 -16.47
C GLU A 854 -24.40 26.26 -17.08
N TYR A 855 -25.54 26.96 -17.11
CA TYR A 855 -25.66 28.32 -17.61
C TYR A 855 -24.68 29.29 -16.92
N MET A 856 -24.61 29.30 -15.59
CA MET A 856 -23.71 30.20 -14.87
C MET A 856 -22.23 29.93 -15.21
N LEU A 857 -21.86 28.67 -15.44
CA LEU A 857 -20.49 28.29 -15.77
C LEU A 857 -20.14 28.66 -17.22
N GLU A 858 -21.10 28.52 -18.14
CA GLU A 858 -20.96 28.98 -19.53
C GLU A 858 -20.78 30.51 -19.59
N VAL A 859 -21.59 31.25 -18.83
CA VAL A 859 -21.57 32.72 -18.79
C VAL A 859 -20.22 33.27 -18.30
N ILE A 860 -19.61 32.63 -17.29
CA ILE A 860 -18.29 33.04 -16.79
C ILE A 860 -17.12 32.49 -17.61
N GLY A 861 -17.38 31.78 -18.71
CA GLY A 861 -16.34 31.19 -19.55
C GLY A 861 -15.60 30.02 -18.90
N ALA A 862 -16.20 29.33 -17.93
CA ALA A 862 -15.55 28.24 -17.22
C ALA A 862 -15.22 27.09 -18.17
N GLY A 863 -13.92 26.82 -18.38
CA GLY A 863 -13.45 25.76 -19.29
C GLY A 863 -13.15 26.22 -20.71
N ASN A 864 -13.37 27.50 -21.05
CA ASN A 864 -13.00 28.07 -22.34
C ASN A 864 -11.72 28.94 -22.19
N PRO A 865 -10.54 28.46 -22.62
CA PRO A 865 -9.29 29.23 -22.52
C PRO A 865 -9.28 30.47 -23.43
N ASP A 866 -10.15 30.54 -24.45
CA ASP A 866 -10.29 31.64 -25.39
C ASP A 866 -11.48 32.57 -25.06
N TYR A 867 -11.98 32.52 -23.81
CA TYR A 867 -13.07 33.40 -23.38
C TYR A 867 -12.64 34.88 -23.48
N LYS A 868 -13.33 35.65 -24.33
CA LYS A 868 -13.13 37.09 -24.55
C LYS A 868 -14.28 37.95 -24.01
N GLY A 869 -15.06 37.41 -23.06
CA GLY A 869 -16.13 38.17 -22.42
C GLY A 869 -15.61 39.08 -21.31
N GLN A 870 -16.53 39.73 -20.59
CA GLN A 870 -16.21 40.60 -19.45
C GLN A 870 -15.61 39.82 -18.27
N ASP A 871 -14.72 40.46 -17.51
CA ASP A 871 -14.18 39.93 -16.24
C ASP A 871 -15.28 40.01 -15.18
N TRP A 872 -15.82 38.84 -14.82
CA TRP A 872 -16.96 38.76 -13.92
C TRP A 872 -16.58 39.06 -12.47
N GLY A 873 -15.29 38.94 -12.12
CA GLY A 873 -14.78 39.41 -10.84
C GLY A 873 -14.84 40.94 -10.71
N ASP A 874 -14.57 41.69 -11.78
CA ASP A 874 -14.72 43.16 -11.78
C ASP A 874 -16.19 43.59 -11.74
N VAL A 875 -17.05 42.86 -12.47
CA VAL A 875 -18.51 43.08 -12.45
C VAL A 875 -19.05 42.89 -11.03
N TRP A 876 -18.66 41.81 -10.34
CA TRP A 876 -19.06 41.56 -8.96
C TRP A 876 -18.63 42.69 -8.03
N THR A 877 -17.35 43.08 -8.02
CA THR A 877 -16.83 44.13 -7.13
C THR A 877 -17.53 45.49 -7.32
N ASN A 878 -17.98 45.80 -8.54
CA ASN A 878 -18.68 47.04 -8.85
C ASN A 878 -20.21 46.96 -8.70
N SER A 879 -20.77 45.77 -8.45
CA SER A 879 -22.20 45.53 -8.34
C SER A 879 -22.84 46.12 -7.08
N LEU A 880 -24.16 46.34 -7.12
CA LEU A 880 -24.94 46.75 -5.93
C LEU A 880 -25.05 45.61 -4.93
N GLU A 881 -25.06 44.37 -5.43
CA GLU A 881 -25.09 43.13 -4.68
C GLU A 881 -23.85 43.00 -3.78
N PHE A 882 -22.65 43.29 -4.28
CA PHE A 882 -21.42 43.26 -3.49
C PHE A 882 -21.39 44.31 -2.37
N LYS A 883 -21.89 45.53 -2.63
CA LYS A 883 -22.01 46.57 -1.59
C LYS A 883 -22.94 46.12 -0.46
N LYS A 884 -24.14 45.64 -0.81
CA LYS A 884 -25.10 45.08 0.16
C LYS A 884 -24.53 43.90 0.94
N PHE A 885 -23.81 43.01 0.25
CA PHE A 885 -23.15 41.86 0.86
C PHE A 885 -22.08 42.29 1.88
N THR A 886 -21.27 43.29 1.55
CA THR A 886 -20.21 43.79 2.43
C THR A 886 -20.77 44.49 3.65
N GLU A 887 -21.82 45.30 3.49
CA GLU A 887 -22.56 45.92 4.61
C GLU A 887 -23.17 44.85 5.53
N GLU A 888 -23.78 43.80 4.96
CA GLU A 888 -24.33 42.69 5.74
C GLU A 888 -23.23 41.95 6.52
N LEU A 889 -22.09 41.68 5.89
CA LEU A 889 -20.95 41.01 6.52
C LEU A 889 -20.41 41.82 7.71
N GLU A 890 -20.23 43.13 7.55
CA GLU A 890 -19.80 44.01 8.65
C GLU A 890 -20.84 44.07 9.78
N ASN A 891 -22.13 44.12 9.44
CA ASN A 891 -23.21 44.08 10.42
C ASN A 891 -23.23 42.77 11.21
N ILE A 892 -23.00 41.63 10.55
CA ILE A 892 -22.89 40.31 11.20
C ILE A 892 -21.70 40.29 12.17
N ILE A 893 -20.53 40.76 11.73
CA ILE A 893 -19.32 40.77 12.55
C ILE A 893 -19.52 41.65 13.79
N ASN A 894 -20.03 42.87 13.61
CA ASN A 894 -20.22 43.82 14.70
C ASN A 894 -21.29 43.35 15.69
N SER A 895 -22.45 42.89 15.20
CA SER A 895 -23.54 42.42 16.07
C SER A 895 -23.17 41.20 16.93
N ARG A 896 -22.36 40.29 16.39
CA ARG A 896 -21.93 39.07 17.11
C ARG A 896 -20.75 39.29 18.05
N ARG A 897 -19.87 40.25 17.73
CA ARG A 897 -18.71 40.59 18.56
C ARG A 897 -19.12 41.03 19.98
N ASP A 898 -20.23 41.75 20.09
CA ASP A 898 -20.71 42.36 21.34
C ASP A 898 -21.68 41.47 22.14
N MET A 899 -22.14 40.34 21.58
CA MET A 899 -22.93 39.36 22.34
C MET A 899 -22.05 38.69 23.40
N GLN A 900 -22.48 38.74 24.68
CA GLN A 900 -21.89 37.96 25.77
C GLN A 900 -21.80 36.50 25.33
N ALA A 901 -20.59 35.93 25.40
CA ALA A 901 -20.35 34.56 24.99
C ALA A 901 -21.31 33.63 25.75
N ASP A 902 -22.15 32.88 25.02
CA ASP A 902 -22.84 31.74 25.62
C ASP A 902 -21.72 30.86 26.21
N ASP A 903 -21.79 30.61 27.52
CA ASP A 903 -20.68 30.10 28.36
C ASP A 903 -20.25 28.66 28.00
N LYS A 904 -20.75 28.13 26.87
CA LYS A 904 -20.59 26.79 26.32
C LYS A 904 -19.27 26.57 25.57
N ILE A 905 -18.70 27.60 24.92
CA ILE A 905 -17.43 27.45 24.16
C ILE A 905 -16.23 27.77 25.08
N LYS A 906 -16.04 26.98 26.15
CA LYS A 906 -14.86 27.07 27.04
C LYS A 906 -13.81 25.97 26.80
N ASP A 907 -14.01 25.12 25.79
CA ASP A 907 -13.05 24.05 25.48
C ASP A 907 -11.99 24.49 24.45
N ASP A 908 -10.95 25.17 24.94
CA ASP A 908 -9.74 25.54 24.19
C ASP A 908 -8.71 24.40 24.05
N ARG A 909 -9.06 23.16 24.45
CA ARG A 909 -8.15 22.00 24.33
C ARG A 909 -7.98 21.64 22.85
N GLU A 910 -6.76 21.25 22.47
CA GLU A 910 -6.48 20.76 21.11
C GLU A 910 -7.22 19.43 20.81
N TYR A 911 -7.33 18.55 21.81
CA TYR A 911 -8.06 17.28 21.74
C TYR A 911 -9.14 17.23 22.83
N ALA A 912 -10.31 16.66 22.55
CA ALA A 912 -11.42 16.58 23.53
C ALA A 912 -11.15 15.59 24.66
N MET A 913 -10.54 14.46 24.35
CA MET A 913 -10.22 13.42 25.34
C MET A 913 -8.77 13.55 25.85
N PRO A 914 -8.51 13.22 27.12
CA PRO A 914 -7.14 13.15 27.64
C PRO A 914 -6.35 12.03 26.95
N LEU A 915 -5.03 12.18 26.91
CA LEU A 915 -4.12 11.26 26.21
C LEU A 915 -4.33 9.79 26.59
N TYR A 916 -4.59 9.49 27.86
CA TYR A 916 -4.86 8.12 28.32
C TYR A 916 -6.08 7.50 27.61
N THR A 917 -7.20 8.23 27.53
CA THR A 917 -8.40 7.74 26.86
C THR A 917 -8.20 7.61 25.36
N GLN A 918 -7.42 8.52 24.75
CA GLN A 918 -7.01 8.39 23.36
C GLN A 918 -6.23 7.09 23.13
N ILE A 919 -5.20 6.83 23.94
CA ILE A 919 -4.38 5.61 23.86
C ILE A 919 -5.26 4.36 23.97
N VAL A 920 -6.15 4.29 24.96
CA VAL A 920 -7.02 3.12 25.18
C VAL A 920 -7.96 2.89 23.99
N ALA A 921 -8.61 3.95 23.49
CA ALA A 921 -9.56 3.83 22.39
C ALA A 921 -8.90 3.40 21.06
N VAL A 922 -7.77 4.02 20.70
CA VAL A 922 -7.05 3.71 19.46
C VAL A 922 -6.41 2.32 19.56
N THR A 923 -5.87 1.95 20.72
CA THR A 923 -5.32 0.61 20.97
C THR A 923 -6.41 -0.46 20.87
N LYS A 924 -7.60 -0.23 21.45
CA LYS A 924 -8.74 -1.14 21.33
C LYS A 924 -9.15 -1.35 19.87
N ARG A 925 -9.25 -0.27 19.09
CA ARG A 925 -9.52 -0.34 17.64
C ARG A 925 -8.48 -1.19 16.93
N ALA A 926 -7.20 -0.94 17.20
CA ALA A 926 -6.12 -1.70 16.61
C ALA A 926 -6.22 -3.19 16.98
N PHE A 927 -6.41 -3.57 18.25
CA PHE A 927 -6.62 -4.97 18.64
C PHE A 927 -7.75 -5.66 17.87
N VAL A 928 -8.88 -4.97 17.69
CA VAL A 928 -10.02 -5.48 16.90
C VAL A 928 -9.61 -5.68 15.44
N ALA A 929 -8.87 -4.74 14.85
CA ALA A 929 -8.36 -4.86 13.49
C ALA A 929 -7.44 -6.08 13.32
N TYR A 930 -6.48 -6.28 14.25
CA TYR A 930 -5.62 -7.46 14.25
C TYR A 930 -6.43 -8.76 14.37
N TRP A 931 -7.40 -8.81 15.30
CA TRP A 931 -8.25 -9.99 15.50
C TRP A 931 -9.09 -10.35 14.26
N ARG A 932 -9.58 -9.35 13.52
CA ARG A 932 -10.37 -9.53 12.29
C ARG A 932 -9.51 -9.84 11.05
N LEU A 933 -8.19 -9.86 11.19
CA LEU A 933 -7.22 -10.22 10.15
C LEU A 933 -6.53 -11.55 10.51
N PRO A 934 -7.25 -12.68 10.45
CA PRO A 934 -6.71 -13.97 10.89
C PRO A 934 -5.48 -14.39 10.09
N ASP A 935 -5.37 -13.99 8.82
CA ASP A 935 -4.22 -14.32 7.99
C ASP A 935 -2.89 -13.78 8.53
N TYR A 936 -2.92 -12.62 9.19
CA TYR A 936 -1.73 -12.02 9.77
C TYR A 936 -1.28 -12.82 11.00
N ILE A 937 -2.18 -13.00 11.97
CA ILE A 937 -1.90 -13.69 13.24
C ILE A 937 -1.55 -15.17 12.99
N LEU A 938 -2.31 -15.85 12.13
CA LEU A 938 -2.05 -17.24 11.78
C LEU A 938 -0.70 -17.38 11.08
N GLY A 939 -0.35 -16.43 10.21
CA GLY A 939 0.96 -16.39 9.57
C GLY A 939 2.10 -16.27 10.57
N LYS A 940 1.97 -15.36 11.53
CA LYS A 940 2.91 -15.19 12.65
C LYS A 940 3.06 -16.47 13.46
N MET A 941 1.95 -17.07 13.91
CA MET A 941 1.97 -18.31 14.70
C MET A 941 2.59 -19.49 13.94
N MET A 942 2.19 -19.71 12.68
CA MET A 942 2.74 -20.77 11.84
C MET A 942 4.25 -20.59 11.67
N LEU A 943 4.71 -19.35 11.43
CA LEU A 943 6.13 -19.10 11.27
C LEU A 943 6.91 -19.47 12.54
N HIS A 944 6.42 -19.11 13.73
CA HIS A 944 7.06 -19.49 15.00
C HIS A 944 7.07 -21.02 15.22
N ILE A 945 5.97 -21.70 14.91
CA ILE A 945 5.88 -23.16 15.03
C ILE A 945 6.87 -23.84 14.08
N PHE A 946 6.82 -23.52 12.78
CA PHE A 946 7.65 -24.18 11.79
C PHE A 946 9.14 -23.88 12.00
N THR A 947 9.51 -22.65 12.33
CA THR A 947 10.91 -22.28 12.57
C THR A 947 11.45 -22.86 13.88
N GLY A 948 10.64 -22.92 14.94
CA GLY A 948 11.02 -23.56 16.20
C GLY A 948 11.24 -25.06 16.03
N LEU A 949 10.32 -25.74 15.35
CA LEU A 949 10.46 -27.17 15.01
C LEU A 949 11.65 -27.40 14.06
N PHE A 950 11.84 -26.53 13.07
CA PHE A 950 12.97 -26.63 12.15
C PHE A 950 14.32 -26.50 12.87
N ASN A 951 14.44 -25.56 13.81
CA ASN A 951 15.62 -25.41 14.67
C ASN A 951 15.84 -26.70 15.49
N THR A 952 14.79 -27.21 16.13
CA THR A 952 14.85 -28.48 16.90
C THR A 952 15.29 -29.68 16.08
N PHE A 953 14.67 -29.95 14.94
CA PHE A 953 15.01 -31.11 14.13
C PHE A 953 16.37 -30.98 13.45
N THR A 954 16.86 -29.75 13.26
CA THR A 954 18.22 -29.49 12.78
C THR A 954 19.25 -29.81 13.86
N PHE A 955 19.03 -29.37 15.10
CA PHE A 955 19.95 -29.54 16.23
C PHE A 955 19.43 -30.59 17.23
N TRP A 956 18.94 -31.71 16.71
CA TRP A 956 18.28 -32.73 17.51
C TRP A 956 19.24 -33.39 18.50
N HIS A 957 18.88 -33.38 19.78
CA HIS A 957 19.55 -34.12 20.86
C HIS A 957 21.09 -33.97 20.86
N LEU A 958 21.58 -32.74 21.06
CA LEU A 958 23.02 -32.44 21.01
C LEU A 958 23.80 -33.14 22.13
N GLY A 959 24.97 -33.69 21.77
CA GLY A 959 25.92 -34.27 22.70
C GLY A 959 26.82 -33.23 23.38
N ASN A 960 28.03 -33.65 23.74
CA ASN A 960 29.02 -32.87 24.48
C ASN A 960 30.37 -32.72 23.74
N SER A 961 30.42 -32.95 22.42
CA SER A 961 31.64 -32.70 21.65
C SER A 961 31.91 -31.21 21.41
N TYR A 962 33.11 -30.85 20.95
CA TYR A 962 33.43 -29.47 20.59
C TYR A 962 32.45 -28.94 19.51
N ILE A 963 32.20 -29.73 18.47
CA ILE A 963 31.21 -29.39 17.43
C ILE A 963 29.79 -29.33 17.98
N ASP A 964 29.44 -30.12 19.00
CA ASP A 964 28.14 -30.03 19.65
C ASP A 964 27.98 -28.71 20.43
N MET A 965 29.04 -28.20 21.08
CA MET A 965 29.02 -26.86 21.69
C MET A 965 28.85 -25.75 20.66
N GLN A 966 29.56 -25.87 19.53
CA GLN A 966 29.38 -24.97 18.39
C GLN A 966 27.95 -25.05 17.81
N SER A 967 27.35 -26.24 17.82
CA SER A 967 25.97 -26.47 17.38
C SER A 967 24.94 -25.84 18.32
N ARG A 968 25.20 -25.79 19.63
CA ARG A 968 24.35 -25.04 20.60
C ARG A 968 24.39 -23.55 20.34
N LEU A 969 25.58 -23.00 20.07
CA LEU A 969 25.77 -21.63 19.61
C LEU A 969 24.95 -21.31 18.37
N PHE A 970 25.04 -22.16 17.35
CA PHE A 970 24.31 -21.96 16.12
C PHE A 970 22.80 -22.13 16.28
N SER A 971 22.34 -23.03 17.15
CA SER A 971 20.90 -23.15 17.47
C SER A 971 20.35 -21.88 18.11
N CYS A 972 21.08 -21.27 19.06
CA CYS A 972 20.71 -19.98 19.65
C CYS A 972 20.75 -18.83 18.62
N PHE A 973 21.78 -18.81 17.78
CA PHE A 973 21.90 -17.84 16.69
C PHE A 973 20.74 -17.95 15.69
N MET A 974 20.29 -19.17 15.38
CA MET A 974 19.19 -19.41 14.46
C MET A 974 17.86 -18.82 14.94
N THR A 975 17.65 -18.71 16.24
CA THR A 975 16.49 -18.01 16.80
C THR A 975 16.44 -16.55 16.38
N LEU A 976 17.58 -15.88 16.20
CA LEU A 976 17.62 -14.47 15.77
C LEU A 976 17.14 -14.27 14.32
N THR A 977 17.33 -15.29 13.48
CA THR A 977 17.03 -15.24 12.04
C THR A 977 15.53 -15.28 11.72
N ILE A 978 14.66 -15.51 12.71
CA ILE A 978 13.21 -15.39 12.55
C ILE A 978 12.76 -13.93 12.40
N SER A 979 13.57 -12.97 12.87
CA SER A 979 13.17 -11.56 12.92
C SER A 979 12.97 -10.89 11.55
N PRO A 980 13.83 -11.07 10.51
CA PRO A 980 13.61 -10.41 9.22
C PRO A 980 12.26 -10.72 8.55
N PRO A 981 11.82 -11.98 8.39
CA PRO A 981 10.51 -12.26 7.79
C PRO A 981 9.33 -11.77 8.65
N LEU A 982 9.47 -11.77 9.98
CA LEU A 982 8.45 -11.20 10.88
C LEU A 982 8.35 -9.67 10.72
N ILE A 983 9.49 -8.98 10.61
CA ILE A 983 9.52 -7.53 10.35
C ILE A 983 8.90 -7.22 8.99
N GLN A 984 9.17 -8.05 7.97
CA GLN A 984 8.59 -7.91 6.63
C GLN A 984 7.06 -7.95 6.65
N GLN A 985 6.47 -8.77 7.54
CA GLN A 985 5.02 -8.86 7.72
C GLN A 985 4.46 -7.65 8.50
N LEU A 986 5.21 -7.16 9.49
CA LEU A 986 4.84 -6.06 10.38
C LEU A 986 4.82 -4.68 9.69
N GLN A 987 5.78 -4.40 8.80
CA GLN A 987 5.99 -3.07 8.22
C GLN A 987 4.78 -2.52 7.43
N PRO A 988 4.14 -3.27 6.52
CA PRO A 988 2.98 -2.75 5.78
C PRO A 988 1.82 -2.36 6.70
N ARG A 989 1.64 -3.08 7.82
CA ARG A 989 0.59 -2.76 8.81
C ARG A 989 0.85 -1.45 9.53
N PHE A 990 2.08 -1.22 9.96
CA PHE A 990 2.47 0.07 10.56
C PHE A 990 2.25 1.23 9.58
N LEU A 991 2.68 1.05 8.33
CA LEU A 991 2.56 2.07 7.28
C LEU A 991 1.10 2.34 6.89
N HIS A 992 0.24 1.32 6.91
CA HIS A 992 -1.20 1.47 6.70
C HIS A 992 -1.86 2.36 7.77
N PHE A 993 -1.62 2.08 9.05
CA PHE A 993 -2.15 2.91 10.14
C PHE A 993 -1.59 4.35 10.09
N ARG A 994 -0.32 4.52 9.72
CA ARG A 994 0.28 5.84 9.51
C ARG A 994 -0.46 6.61 8.42
N GLY A 995 -0.78 5.95 7.30
CA GLY A 995 -1.51 6.55 6.19
C GLY A 995 -2.89 7.07 6.59
N ILE A 996 -3.66 6.30 7.37
CA ILE A 996 -4.97 6.73 7.90
C ILE A 996 -4.82 7.93 8.86
N TYR A 997 -3.82 7.87 9.74
CA TYR A 997 -3.56 8.94 10.70
C TYR A 997 -3.18 10.27 10.00
N GLU A 998 -2.25 10.22 9.05
CA GLU A 998 -1.72 11.41 8.36
C GLU A 998 -2.77 12.06 7.45
N SER A 999 -3.54 11.25 6.71
CA SER A 999 -4.53 11.75 5.76
C SER A 999 -5.74 12.39 6.45
N ARG A 1000 -6.32 11.72 7.45
CA ARG A 1000 -7.64 12.11 8.01
C ARG A 1000 -7.61 12.46 9.49
N GLU A 1001 -7.05 11.57 10.32
CA GLU A 1001 -7.29 11.60 11.78
C GLU A 1001 -6.49 12.69 12.49
N SER A 1002 -5.29 12.99 11.99
CA SER A 1002 -4.46 14.12 12.45
C SER A 1002 -5.08 15.47 12.07
N ASN A 1003 -5.56 15.60 10.82
CA ASN A 1003 -6.16 16.84 10.31
C ASN A 1003 -7.48 17.20 11.00
N SER A 1004 -8.22 16.20 11.48
CA SER A 1004 -9.48 16.37 12.21
C SER A 1004 -9.31 16.37 13.74
N LYS A 1005 -8.06 16.38 14.23
CA LYS A 1005 -7.70 16.37 15.65
C LYS A 1005 -8.44 15.30 16.46
N VAL A 1006 -8.59 14.10 15.89
CA VAL A 1006 -9.27 12.97 16.54
C VAL A 1006 -8.46 12.50 17.76
N TYR A 1007 -7.15 12.31 17.58
CA TYR A 1007 -6.23 11.93 18.64
C TYR A 1007 -4.80 12.33 18.30
N SER A 1008 -3.93 12.33 19.30
CA SER A 1008 -2.53 12.74 19.16
C SER A 1008 -1.65 11.67 18.51
N TRP A 1009 -0.55 12.10 17.90
CA TRP A 1009 0.44 11.20 17.29
C TRP A 1009 1.04 10.21 18.31
N VAL A 1010 1.08 10.56 19.60
CA VAL A 1010 1.53 9.67 20.67
C VAL A 1010 0.57 8.49 20.82
N ALA A 1011 -0.75 8.74 20.78
CA ALA A 1011 -1.75 7.69 20.83
C ALA A 1011 -1.70 6.79 19.57
N PHE A 1012 -1.42 7.37 18.39
CA PHE A 1012 -1.12 6.60 17.16
C PHE A 1012 0.03 5.61 17.42
N VAL A 1013 1.21 6.09 17.80
CA VAL A 1013 2.40 5.24 17.96
C VAL A 1013 2.16 4.12 18.97
N VAL A 1014 1.62 4.46 20.15
CA VAL A 1014 1.32 3.46 21.20
C VAL A 1014 0.34 2.40 20.71
N SER A 1015 -0.68 2.79 19.94
CA SER A 1015 -1.68 1.86 19.39
C SER A 1015 -1.12 0.89 18.35
N THR A 1016 0.02 1.20 17.74
CA THR A 1016 0.70 0.27 16.83
C THR A 1016 1.62 -0.72 17.56
N ILE A 1017 2.10 -0.37 18.75
CA ILE A 1017 3.01 -1.20 19.57
C ILE A 1017 2.21 -2.20 20.42
N LEU A 1018 1.24 -1.72 21.20
CA LEU A 1018 0.58 -2.54 22.23
C LEU A 1018 -0.16 -3.77 21.69
N PRO A 1019 -0.87 -3.73 20.54
CA PRO A 1019 -1.55 -4.90 20.00
C PRO A 1019 -0.61 -6.02 19.60
N GLU A 1020 0.64 -5.72 19.25
CA GLU A 1020 1.62 -6.72 18.80
C GLU A 1020 2.18 -7.56 19.96
N LEU A 1021 2.31 -6.97 21.15
CA LEU A 1021 3.00 -7.60 22.28
C LEU A 1021 2.32 -8.91 22.75
N PRO A 1022 1.00 -8.98 22.98
CA PRO A 1022 0.38 -10.23 23.43
C PRO A 1022 0.51 -11.36 22.39
N TYR A 1023 0.32 -11.06 21.11
CA TYR A 1023 0.49 -12.05 20.05
C TYR A 1023 1.94 -12.50 19.93
N ALA A 1024 2.91 -11.62 20.12
CA ALA A 1024 4.33 -11.97 20.10
C ALA A 1024 4.73 -12.82 21.31
N ILE A 1025 4.26 -12.49 22.51
CA ILE A 1025 4.53 -13.28 23.73
C ILE A 1025 3.97 -14.70 23.58
N VAL A 1026 2.75 -14.85 23.06
CA VAL A 1026 2.15 -16.16 22.80
C VAL A 1026 2.93 -16.90 21.71
N ALA A 1027 3.25 -16.25 20.59
CA ALA A 1027 3.98 -16.85 19.48
C ALA A 1027 5.40 -17.28 19.88
N GLY A 1028 6.13 -16.43 20.58
CA GLY A 1028 7.46 -16.73 21.11
C GLY A 1028 7.45 -17.82 22.19
N SER A 1029 6.39 -17.90 23.01
CA SER A 1029 6.22 -19.01 23.96
C SER A 1029 6.01 -20.33 23.23
N VAL A 1030 5.25 -20.33 22.14
CA VAL A 1030 5.11 -21.50 21.26
C VAL A 1030 6.45 -21.85 20.61
N TYR A 1031 7.19 -20.86 20.10
CA TYR A 1031 8.54 -21.07 19.57
C TYR A 1031 9.46 -21.73 20.60
N PHE A 1032 9.52 -21.20 21.83
CA PHE A 1032 10.31 -21.75 22.93
C PHE A 1032 9.98 -23.22 23.18
N ASN A 1033 8.70 -23.59 23.24
CA ASN A 1033 8.29 -24.97 23.46
C ASN A 1033 8.66 -25.88 22.29
N CYS A 1034 8.56 -25.40 21.06
CA CYS A 1034 9.00 -26.16 19.89
C CYS A 1034 10.52 -26.35 19.85
N TRP A 1035 11.28 -25.36 20.31
CA TRP A 1035 12.74 -25.28 20.19
C TRP A 1035 13.50 -25.93 21.36
N TYR A 1036 13.22 -25.49 22.58
CA TYR A 1036 14.07 -25.71 23.75
C TYR A 1036 14.25 -27.18 24.13
N TRP A 1037 13.14 -27.92 24.17
CA TRP A 1037 13.11 -29.28 24.71
C TRP A 1037 13.74 -30.31 23.78
N GLY A 1038 13.61 -30.13 22.47
CA GLY A 1038 14.10 -31.09 21.47
C GLY A 1038 15.59 -30.96 21.13
N VAL A 1039 16.18 -29.78 21.33
CA VAL A 1039 17.64 -29.57 21.19
C VAL A 1039 18.43 -30.22 22.33
N TRP A 1040 17.76 -30.57 23.44
CA TRP A 1040 18.34 -31.16 24.65
C TRP A 1040 19.15 -30.17 25.49
N PHE A 1041 18.62 -28.95 25.65
CA PHE A 1041 19.16 -27.97 26.60
C PHE A 1041 18.90 -28.35 28.07
N PRO A 1042 19.62 -27.73 29.03
CA PRO A 1042 19.42 -27.98 30.46
C PRO A 1042 17.93 -27.89 30.87
N ARG A 1043 17.46 -28.81 31.72
CA ARG A 1043 16.02 -28.90 32.07
C ARG A 1043 15.68 -28.36 33.44
N ASP A 1044 16.64 -27.74 34.13
CA ASP A 1044 16.39 -27.14 35.43
C ASP A 1044 15.49 -25.90 35.30
N SER A 1045 14.73 -25.61 36.35
CA SER A 1045 13.73 -24.54 36.35
C SER A 1045 14.34 -23.15 36.13
N PHE A 1046 15.58 -22.94 36.57
CA PHE A 1046 16.26 -21.66 36.41
C PHE A 1046 16.66 -21.43 34.95
N SER A 1047 17.40 -22.37 34.35
CA SER A 1047 17.87 -22.27 32.96
C SER A 1047 16.73 -22.12 31.97
N SER A 1048 15.69 -22.93 32.12
CA SER A 1048 14.52 -22.90 31.24
C SER A 1048 13.70 -21.61 31.39
N GLY A 1049 13.46 -21.16 32.62
CA GLY A 1049 12.74 -19.91 32.90
C GLY A 1049 13.51 -18.68 32.41
N TYR A 1050 14.83 -18.65 32.61
CA TYR A 1050 15.68 -17.54 32.17
C TYR A 1050 15.74 -17.42 30.65
N ILE A 1051 15.90 -18.55 29.94
CA ILE A 1051 15.91 -18.58 28.46
C ILE A 1051 14.54 -18.18 27.90
N TRP A 1052 13.45 -18.66 28.49
CA TRP A 1052 12.11 -18.22 28.10
C TRP A 1052 11.95 -16.70 28.28
N MET A 1053 12.39 -16.14 29.40
CA MET A 1053 12.34 -14.69 29.63
C MET A 1053 13.15 -13.92 28.58
N LEU A 1054 14.40 -14.34 28.28
CA LEU A 1054 15.21 -13.70 27.24
C LEU A 1054 14.56 -13.75 25.86
N LEU A 1055 13.88 -14.84 25.51
CA LEU A 1055 13.11 -14.92 24.28
C LEU A 1055 11.96 -13.91 24.28
N MET A 1056 11.24 -13.72 25.38
CA MET A 1056 10.15 -12.72 25.43
C MET A 1056 10.68 -11.30 25.24
N VAL A 1057 11.89 -11.01 25.72
CA VAL A 1057 12.57 -9.73 25.46
C VAL A 1057 12.94 -9.59 24.00
N PHE A 1058 13.41 -10.66 23.36
CA PHE A 1058 13.69 -10.69 21.93
C PHE A 1058 12.43 -10.47 21.07
N GLU A 1059 11.30 -11.08 21.45
CA GLU A 1059 10.00 -10.87 20.83
C GLU A 1059 9.60 -9.38 20.87
N CYS A 1060 9.79 -8.72 22.01
CA CYS A 1060 9.58 -7.27 22.13
C CYS A 1060 10.59 -6.46 21.29
N PHE A 1061 11.85 -6.89 21.25
CA PHE A 1061 12.92 -6.21 20.53
C PHE A 1061 12.64 -6.13 19.03
N TYR A 1062 12.29 -7.24 18.37
CA TYR A 1062 12.14 -7.24 16.91
C TYR A 1062 10.94 -6.40 16.45
N ILE A 1063 9.85 -6.34 17.25
CA ILE A 1063 8.70 -5.46 16.98
C ILE A 1063 9.16 -4.01 16.96
N GLY A 1064 9.83 -3.57 18.05
CA GLY A 1064 10.34 -2.21 18.16
C GLY A 1064 11.34 -1.88 17.04
N PHE A 1065 12.23 -2.81 16.71
CA PHE A 1065 13.22 -2.66 15.64
C PHE A 1065 12.57 -2.53 14.26
N GLY A 1066 11.59 -3.38 13.95
CA GLY A 1066 10.87 -3.35 12.68
C GLY A 1066 10.04 -2.09 12.48
N GLN A 1067 9.33 -1.65 13.53
CA GLN A 1067 8.56 -0.40 13.52
C GLN A 1067 9.46 0.83 13.46
N PHE A 1068 10.64 0.79 14.08
CA PHE A 1068 11.65 1.85 13.96
C PHE A 1068 12.07 2.03 12.50
N ILE A 1069 12.39 0.94 11.80
CA ILE A 1069 12.74 0.97 10.37
C ILE A 1069 11.55 1.48 9.54
N ALA A 1070 10.32 1.05 9.86
CA ALA A 1070 9.11 1.49 9.17
C ALA A 1070 8.82 2.99 9.36
N ALA A 1071 9.02 3.51 10.58
CA ALA A 1071 8.79 4.91 10.91
C ALA A 1071 9.68 5.86 10.11
N PHE A 1072 10.92 5.44 9.84
CA PHE A 1072 11.86 6.19 9.00
C PHE A 1072 11.55 6.10 7.50
N ALA A 1073 10.89 5.02 7.05
CA ALA A 1073 10.68 4.76 5.63
C ALA A 1073 9.54 5.59 5.01
N PRO A 1074 9.71 6.14 3.79
CA PRO A 1074 8.66 6.88 3.10
C PRO A 1074 7.62 5.95 2.46
N ASN A 1075 7.99 4.72 2.10
CA ASN A 1075 7.10 3.72 1.51
C ASN A 1075 7.49 2.28 1.90
N GLU A 1076 6.61 1.33 1.62
CA GLU A 1076 6.77 -0.09 1.99
C GLU A 1076 8.00 -0.75 1.34
N LEU A 1077 8.28 -0.43 0.07
CA LEU A 1077 9.41 -0.99 -0.66
C LEU A 1077 10.75 -0.56 -0.05
N PHE A 1078 10.88 0.73 0.30
CA PHE A 1078 12.08 1.24 0.93
C PHE A 1078 12.26 0.66 2.34
N ALA A 1079 11.17 0.54 3.12
CA ALA A 1079 11.21 -0.12 4.44
C ALA A 1079 11.74 -1.55 4.31
N SER A 1080 11.26 -2.28 3.30
CA SER A 1080 11.65 -3.66 2.99
C SER A 1080 13.13 -3.79 2.64
N LEU A 1081 13.70 -2.82 1.91
CA LEU A 1081 15.12 -2.80 1.54
C LEU A 1081 16.05 -2.52 2.73
N LEU A 1082 15.57 -1.81 3.75
CA LEU A 1082 16.38 -1.49 4.94
C LEU A 1082 16.51 -2.67 5.91
N VAL A 1083 15.53 -3.59 5.96
CA VAL A 1083 15.52 -4.71 6.92
C VAL A 1083 16.79 -5.58 6.83
N PRO A 1084 17.19 -6.10 5.65
CA PRO A 1084 18.39 -6.93 5.55
C PRO A 1084 19.66 -6.19 5.98
N SER A 1085 19.76 -4.90 5.68
CA SER A 1085 20.96 -4.10 5.99
C SER A 1085 21.11 -3.82 7.47
N PHE A 1086 20.04 -3.36 8.13
CA PHE A 1086 20.04 -3.18 9.57
C PHE A 1086 20.22 -4.51 10.31
N PHE A 1087 19.57 -5.58 9.87
CA PHE A 1087 19.72 -6.91 10.46
C PHE A 1087 21.15 -7.46 10.32
N THR A 1088 21.71 -7.45 9.11
CA THR A 1088 23.06 -7.97 8.87
C THR A 1088 24.14 -7.12 9.56
N PHE A 1089 23.92 -5.81 9.70
CA PHE A 1089 24.78 -4.94 10.49
C PHE A 1089 24.83 -5.37 11.96
N VAL A 1090 23.68 -5.57 12.60
CA VAL A 1090 23.60 -6.03 14.00
C VAL A 1090 24.18 -7.44 14.15
N VAL A 1091 23.92 -8.34 13.20
CA VAL A 1091 24.45 -9.71 13.23
C VAL A 1091 25.97 -9.77 13.06
N ALA A 1092 26.56 -8.88 12.24
CA ALA A 1092 28.00 -8.92 11.96
C ALA A 1092 28.87 -8.75 13.22
N PHE A 1093 28.39 -7.98 14.20
CA PHE A 1093 29.13 -7.63 15.42
C PHE A 1093 28.67 -8.37 16.67
N CYS A 1094 27.81 -9.38 16.54
CA CYS A 1094 27.28 -10.11 17.70
C CYS A 1094 28.23 -11.20 18.27
N GLY A 1095 29.41 -11.39 17.68
CA GLY A 1095 30.42 -12.36 18.14
C GLY A 1095 30.34 -13.76 17.53
N VAL A 1096 29.30 -14.06 16.74
CA VAL A 1096 29.12 -15.39 16.11
C VAL A 1096 29.79 -15.49 14.74
N VAL A 1097 29.58 -14.49 13.89
CA VAL A 1097 30.16 -14.45 12.54
C VAL A 1097 31.66 -14.15 12.59
N VAL A 1098 32.03 -13.20 13.45
CA VAL A 1098 33.43 -12.87 13.76
C VAL A 1098 33.61 -12.88 15.28
N PRO A 1099 34.47 -13.76 15.83
CA PRO A 1099 34.76 -13.78 17.26
C PRO A 1099 35.37 -12.46 17.72
N TYR A 1100 35.16 -12.09 18.98
CA TYR A 1100 35.65 -10.83 19.56
C TYR A 1100 37.16 -10.62 19.37
N ALA A 1101 37.96 -11.68 19.56
CA ALA A 1101 39.41 -11.64 19.40
C ALA A 1101 39.87 -11.39 17.95
N ALA A 1102 39.01 -11.66 16.97
CA ALA A 1102 39.29 -11.46 15.54
C ALA A 1102 38.71 -10.14 14.99
N LEU A 1103 38.02 -9.34 15.82
CA LEU A 1103 37.48 -8.05 15.39
C LEU A 1103 38.61 -7.01 15.25
N PRO A 1104 38.60 -6.19 14.18
CA PRO A 1104 39.50 -5.03 14.10
C PRO A 1104 39.30 -4.09 15.29
N HIS A 1105 40.39 -3.55 15.83
CA HIS A 1105 40.39 -2.75 17.07
C HIS A 1105 39.34 -1.62 17.08
N PHE A 1106 39.12 -0.96 15.93
CA PHE A 1106 38.09 0.06 15.78
C PHE A 1106 36.69 -0.47 16.15
N TRP A 1107 36.26 -1.59 15.57
CA TRP A 1107 34.94 -2.17 15.83
C TRP A 1107 34.85 -2.86 17.19
N GLN A 1108 35.95 -3.48 17.61
CA GLN A 1108 36.10 -4.15 18.90
C GLN A 1108 35.88 -3.20 20.09
N SER A 1109 36.30 -1.94 19.96
CA SER A 1109 36.29 -0.97 21.06
C SER A 1109 34.90 -0.43 21.43
N TRP A 1110 33.96 -0.40 20.48
CA TRP A 1110 32.66 0.24 20.72
C TRP A 1110 31.47 -0.49 20.07
N MET A 1111 31.59 -0.94 18.82
CA MET A 1111 30.45 -1.50 18.09
C MET A 1111 30.02 -2.87 18.62
N TYR A 1112 30.99 -3.70 19.01
CA TYR A 1112 30.71 -4.97 19.67
C TYR A 1112 29.81 -4.76 20.91
N TRP A 1113 30.18 -3.80 21.75
CA TRP A 1113 29.42 -3.41 22.94
C TRP A 1113 28.13 -2.65 22.65
N LEU A 1114 27.97 -2.09 21.46
CA LEU A 1114 26.74 -1.41 21.04
C LEU A 1114 25.70 -2.39 20.48
N THR A 1115 26.10 -3.61 20.12
CA THR A 1115 25.28 -4.54 19.37
C THR A 1115 24.28 -5.28 20.29
N PRO A 1116 22.96 -5.14 20.10
CA PRO A 1116 21.98 -5.80 20.97
C PRO A 1116 22.06 -7.33 20.93
N PHE A 1117 22.33 -7.92 19.76
CA PHE A 1117 22.40 -9.37 19.61
C PHE A 1117 23.56 -10.02 20.36
N HIS A 1118 24.64 -9.27 20.64
CA HIS A 1118 25.75 -9.78 21.45
C HIS A 1118 25.25 -10.17 22.85
N TYR A 1119 24.57 -9.25 23.55
CA TYR A 1119 24.08 -9.50 24.90
C TYR A 1119 22.98 -10.57 24.97
N LEU A 1120 22.12 -10.64 23.94
CA LEU A 1120 21.12 -11.71 23.87
C LEU A 1120 21.77 -13.07 23.72
N LEU A 1121 22.73 -13.20 22.81
CA LEU A 1121 23.44 -14.46 22.59
C LEU A 1121 24.29 -14.86 23.78
N GLU A 1122 25.01 -13.91 24.37
CA GLU A 1122 25.79 -14.12 25.58
C GLU A 1122 24.89 -14.63 26.72
N GLY A 1123 23.71 -14.02 26.92
CA GLY A 1123 22.73 -14.48 27.90
C GLY A 1123 22.18 -15.88 27.61
N LEU A 1124 21.84 -16.18 26.36
CA LEU A 1124 21.35 -17.51 25.96
C LEU A 1124 22.44 -18.58 26.11
N LEU A 1125 23.66 -18.28 25.66
CA LEU A 1125 24.77 -19.22 25.62
C LEU A 1125 25.33 -19.49 26.99
N GLY A 1126 25.54 -18.45 27.80
CA GLY A 1126 26.09 -18.59 29.14
C GLY A 1126 25.30 -19.60 29.96
N VAL A 1127 23.97 -19.67 29.81
CA VAL A 1127 23.13 -20.66 30.51
C VAL A 1127 23.21 -22.05 29.85
N VAL A 1128 23.26 -22.11 28.52
CA VAL A 1128 23.29 -23.38 27.77
C VAL A 1128 24.64 -24.10 27.87
N THR A 1129 25.75 -23.38 28.11
CA THR A 1129 27.11 -23.92 28.21
C THR A 1129 27.61 -24.07 29.64
N HIS A 1130 26.93 -23.49 30.63
CA HIS A 1130 27.35 -23.54 32.02
C HIS A 1130 27.57 -24.97 32.53
N LYS A 1131 28.78 -25.28 33.00
CA LYS A 1131 29.19 -26.58 33.59
C LYS A 1131 28.97 -27.81 32.69
N VAL A 1132 29.01 -27.67 31.36
CA VAL A 1132 28.91 -28.82 30.45
C VAL A 1132 30.31 -29.30 30.04
N PRO A 1133 30.71 -30.55 30.36
CA PRO A 1133 32.05 -31.05 30.05
C PRO A 1133 32.23 -31.33 28.55
N VAL A 1134 33.30 -30.84 27.93
CA VAL A 1134 33.61 -31.05 26.50
C VAL A 1134 34.39 -32.36 26.28
N ARG A 1135 33.99 -33.19 25.32
CA ARG A 1135 34.68 -34.44 24.92
C ARG A 1135 34.94 -34.48 23.41
N CYS A 1136 36.19 -34.29 22.97
CA CYS A 1136 36.56 -34.30 21.56
C CYS A 1136 36.39 -35.68 20.88
N VAL A 1137 36.02 -35.71 19.60
CA VAL A 1137 36.05 -36.92 18.74
C VAL A 1137 37.34 -37.01 17.91
N ALA A 1138 37.67 -38.19 17.37
CA ALA A 1138 38.96 -38.45 16.68
C ALA A 1138 39.33 -37.51 15.51
N ARG A 1139 38.40 -36.74 14.93
CA ARG A 1139 38.65 -35.72 13.89
C ARG A 1139 38.88 -34.31 14.44
N GLU A 1140 38.65 -34.12 15.74
CA GLU A 1140 38.80 -32.87 16.48
C GLU A 1140 40.12 -32.85 17.28
N GLU A 1141 40.79 -33.99 17.41
CA GLU A 1141 42.06 -34.12 18.10
C GLU A 1141 43.25 -33.78 17.19
N ALA A 1142 44.23 -33.04 17.74
CA ALA A 1142 45.51 -32.81 17.07
C ALA A 1142 46.46 -33.98 17.35
N TYR A 1143 47.02 -34.58 16.30
CA TYR A 1143 47.95 -35.71 16.41
C TYR A 1143 49.41 -35.25 16.27
N PHE A 1144 50.26 -35.65 17.20
CA PHE A 1144 51.71 -35.39 17.16
C PHE A 1144 52.49 -36.56 17.76
N SER A 1145 53.75 -36.70 17.39
CA SER A 1145 54.63 -37.76 17.90
C SER A 1145 55.41 -37.27 19.13
N PRO A 1146 55.45 -38.03 20.25
CA PRO A 1146 56.33 -37.69 21.37
C PRO A 1146 57.79 -38.04 21.02
N PRO A 1147 58.79 -37.31 21.55
CA PRO A 1147 60.20 -37.66 21.40
C PRO A 1147 60.52 -39.08 21.90
N SER A 1148 61.55 -39.72 21.33
CA SER A 1148 61.91 -41.12 21.63
C SER A 1148 62.14 -41.33 23.14
N GLY A 1149 61.32 -42.20 23.75
CA GLY A 1149 61.43 -42.57 25.18
C GLY A 1149 60.52 -41.80 26.14
N MET A 1150 59.67 -40.88 25.66
CA MET A 1150 58.71 -40.12 26.48
C MET A 1150 57.25 -40.53 26.22
N THR A 1151 56.41 -40.49 27.26
CA THR A 1151 54.95 -40.64 27.13
C THR A 1151 54.27 -39.31 26.77
N CYS A 1152 53.06 -39.36 26.19
CA CYS A 1152 52.28 -38.17 25.84
C CYS A 1152 52.03 -37.22 27.02
N GLN A 1153 51.86 -37.79 28.21
CA GLN A 1153 51.65 -37.02 29.44
C GLN A 1153 52.94 -36.32 29.92
N GLU A 1154 54.11 -36.94 29.73
CA GLU A 1154 55.41 -36.37 30.09
C GLU A 1154 55.83 -35.25 29.12
N TYR A 1155 55.54 -35.40 27.83
CA TYR A 1155 55.92 -34.41 26.81
C TYR A 1155 54.97 -33.21 26.74
N ALA A 1156 53.64 -33.44 26.73
CA ALA A 1156 52.65 -32.38 26.50
C ALA A 1156 51.75 -32.06 27.71
N GLY A 1157 51.89 -32.75 28.85
CA GLY A 1157 50.99 -32.61 30.00
C GLY A 1157 51.14 -31.30 30.80
N ALA A 1158 52.28 -30.60 30.68
CA ALA A 1158 52.44 -29.25 31.21
C ALA A 1158 51.70 -28.23 30.33
N TYR A 1159 51.85 -28.35 29.00
CA TYR A 1159 51.13 -27.53 28.01
C TYR A 1159 49.61 -27.68 28.13
N ALA A 1160 49.09 -28.91 28.26
CA ALA A 1160 47.65 -29.14 28.39
C ALA A 1160 47.01 -28.50 29.65
N ARG A 1161 47.79 -28.33 30.73
CA ARG A 1161 47.34 -27.64 31.95
C ARG A 1161 47.36 -26.11 31.83
N GLU A 1162 48.26 -25.57 31.01
CA GLU A 1162 48.46 -24.13 30.83
C GLU A 1162 47.59 -23.56 29.69
N ALA A 1163 47.49 -24.28 28.57
CA ALA A 1163 46.71 -23.91 27.40
C ALA A 1163 45.21 -24.29 27.51
N GLY A 1164 44.84 -25.08 28.52
CA GLY A 1164 43.49 -25.63 28.72
C GLY A 1164 43.19 -26.84 27.81
N GLY A 1165 42.36 -27.78 28.29
CA GLY A 1165 42.03 -29.01 27.54
C GLY A 1165 42.54 -30.30 28.18
N TYR A 1166 42.63 -31.39 27.42
CA TYR A 1166 43.10 -32.70 27.93
C TYR A 1166 43.80 -33.54 26.85
N LEU A 1167 44.66 -34.48 27.29
CA LEU A 1167 45.40 -35.42 26.45
C LEU A 1167 44.74 -36.81 26.46
N SER A 1168 44.73 -37.48 25.31
CA SER A 1168 44.29 -38.86 25.13
C SER A 1168 45.38 -39.66 24.38
N ASN A 1169 45.53 -40.96 24.69
CA ASN A 1169 46.45 -41.83 23.96
C ASN A 1169 45.73 -42.40 22.73
N ALA A 1170 46.18 -42.07 21.53
CA ALA A 1170 45.61 -42.58 20.29
C ALA A 1170 46.19 -43.96 19.91
N ALA A 1171 45.47 -44.71 19.07
CA ALA A 1171 45.99 -45.95 18.49
C ALA A 1171 47.22 -45.63 17.60
N ASN A 1172 48.27 -46.47 17.68
CA ASN A 1172 49.55 -46.37 16.96
C ASN A 1172 50.67 -45.51 17.60
N GLY A 1173 50.58 -45.17 18.89
CA GLY A 1173 51.69 -44.50 19.61
C GLY A 1173 51.80 -42.98 19.39
N LEU A 1174 50.77 -42.36 18.81
CA LEU A 1174 50.64 -40.90 18.64
C LEU A 1174 49.89 -40.29 19.82
N CYS A 1175 50.21 -39.05 20.16
CA CYS A 1175 49.51 -38.26 21.17
C CYS A 1175 48.35 -37.50 20.56
N ALA A 1176 47.19 -37.53 21.20
CA ALA A 1176 46.01 -36.77 20.81
C ALA A 1176 45.69 -35.69 21.86
N TYR A 1177 45.38 -34.49 21.41
CA TYR A 1177 45.12 -33.32 22.26
C TYR A 1177 43.81 -32.61 21.89
N CYS A 1178 43.02 -32.26 22.92
CA CYS A 1178 41.76 -31.52 22.83
C CYS A 1178 41.90 -30.19 23.58
N GLN A 1179 41.50 -29.05 22.97
CA GLN A 1179 41.85 -27.68 23.40
C GLN A 1179 40.89 -27.02 24.43
N PHE A 1180 39.69 -27.55 24.68
CA PHE A 1180 38.64 -26.85 25.44
C PHE A 1180 38.15 -27.64 26.67
N SER A 1181 37.83 -26.95 27.78
CA SER A 1181 37.35 -27.58 29.02
C SER A 1181 36.11 -26.94 29.69
N GLU A 1182 35.93 -25.60 29.70
CA GLU A 1182 34.73 -24.92 30.26
C GLU A 1182 34.45 -23.57 29.56
N GLY A 1183 33.25 -22.97 29.72
CA GLY A 1183 32.87 -21.73 29.02
C GLY A 1183 31.78 -20.87 29.69
N ASP A 1184 32.19 -19.94 30.57
CA ASP A 1184 31.32 -18.98 31.25
C ASP A 1184 31.74 -17.51 30.96
N GLN A 1185 30.80 -16.64 30.58
CA GLN A 1185 30.73 -15.18 30.85
C GLN A 1185 29.41 -14.56 30.33
N PHE A 1186 28.91 -13.48 30.98
CA PHE A 1186 27.52 -12.94 30.85
C PHE A 1186 27.42 -11.39 30.78
N GLY A 1187 26.39 -10.87 30.08
CA GLY A 1187 26.10 -9.43 29.87
C GLY A 1187 24.62 -8.98 29.82
N ILE A 1188 24.34 -7.74 29.38
CA ILE A 1188 23.10 -6.95 29.66
C ILE A 1188 22.27 -6.58 28.39
N PHE A 1189 21.12 -7.23 28.15
CA PHE A 1189 20.30 -7.05 26.92
C PHE A 1189 19.09 -6.06 27.02
N TRP A 1190 18.51 -5.84 28.20
CA TRP A 1190 17.22 -5.12 28.37
C TRP A 1190 17.22 -3.64 27.97
N ALA A 1191 18.38 -2.96 28.00
CA ALA A 1191 18.49 -1.53 27.66
C ALA A 1191 18.12 -1.22 26.20
N TYR A 1192 18.35 -2.17 25.28
CA TYR A 1192 18.12 -1.98 23.85
C TYR A 1192 16.64 -2.00 23.45
N VAL A 1193 15.80 -2.71 24.21
CA VAL A 1193 14.34 -2.72 23.98
C VAL A 1193 13.75 -1.34 24.22
N VAL A 1194 14.16 -0.68 25.31
CA VAL A 1194 13.73 0.69 25.63
C VAL A 1194 14.22 1.67 24.55
N PHE A 1195 15.48 1.57 24.12
CA PHE A 1195 16.03 2.40 23.05
C PHE A 1195 15.24 2.29 21.74
N ASN A 1196 14.90 1.07 21.30
CA ASN A 1196 14.15 0.87 20.06
C ASN A 1196 12.79 1.55 20.11
N PHE A 1197 12.02 1.36 21.20
CA PHE A 1197 10.72 2.03 21.33
C PHE A 1197 10.86 3.55 21.37
N LEU A 1198 11.86 4.10 22.06
CA LEU A 1198 12.15 5.54 22.04
C LEU A 1198 12.48 6.05 20.62
N MET A 1199 13.20 5.26 19.82
CA MET A 1199 13.49 5.62 18.42
C MET A 1199 12.25 5.60 17.53
N VAL A 1200 11.29 4.70 17.76
CA VAL A 1200 9.98 4.76 17.08
C VAL A 1200 9.29 6.10 17.35
N PHE A 1201 9.25 6.57 18.60
CA PHE A 1201 8.70 7.89 18.94
C PHE A 1201 9.47 9.03 18.27
N PHE A 1202 10.80 9.00 18.30
CA PHE A 1202 11.65 10.06 17.73
C PHE A 1202 11.47 10.18 16.20
N PHE A 1203 11.52 9.06 15.47
CA PHE A 1203 11.41 9.08 14.01
C PHE A 1203 9.99 9.31 13.53
N SER A 1204 8.97 8.83 14.25
CA SER A 1204 7.57 9.20 13.97
C SER A 1204 7.36 10.70 14.13
N TRP A 1205 7.92 11.31 15.18
CA TRP A 1205 7.89 12.76 15.37
C TRP A 1205 8.64 13.51 14.27
N LEU A 1206 9.85 13.07 13.91
CA LEU A 1206 10.66 13.69 12.86
C LEU A 1206 9.97 13.64 11.49
N TYR A 1207 9.31 12.52 11.19
CA TYR A 1207 8.57 12.34 9.94
C TYR A 1207 7.33 13.26 9.89
N LEU A 1208 6.53 13.29 10.97
CA LEU A 1208 5.28 14.04 11.04
C LEU A 1208 5.47 15.56 11.11
N HIS A 1209 6.52 16.05 11.78
CA HIS A 1209 6.79 17.48 11.94
C HIS A 1209 7.88 18.02 11.00
N GLY A 1210 8.65 17.13 10.38
CA GLY A 1210 9.73 17.47 9.46
C GLY A 1210 10.97 18.10 10.13
N VAL A 1211 12.09 18.10 9.39
CA VAL A 1211 13.39 18.64 9.86
C VAL A 1211 13.35 20.17 10.06
N ARG A 1212 12.41 20.86 9.41
CA ARG A 1212 12.23 22.31 9.51
C ARG A 1212 11.69 22.74 10.89
N ASP A 1213 10.72 22.00 11.44
CA ASP A 1213 10.21 22.27 12.79
C ASP A 1213 11.22 21.88 13.85
N PHE A 1214 12.05 20.85 13.63
CA PHE A 1214 13.19 20.56 14.51
C PHE A 1214 14.20 21.72 14.55
N LYS A 1215 14.54 22.32 13.41
CA LYS A 1215 15.37 23.54 13.36
C LYS A 1215 14.68 24.73 14.04
N ARG A 1216 13.36 24.89 13.85
CA ARG A 1216 12.58 25.96 14.46
C ARG A 1216 12.52 25.81 15.98
N TRP A 1217 12.25 24.61 16.48
CA TRP A 1217 12.28 24.22 17.90
C TRP A 1217 13.66 24.39 18.55
N LEU A 1218 14.74 24.00 17.86
CA LEU A 1218 16.11 24.29 18.29
C LEU A 1218 16.39 25.80 18.34
N SER A 1219 15.86 26.58 17.39
CA SER A 1219 16.00 28.03 17.35
C SER A 1219 15.18 28.74 18.44
N GLU A 1220 13.98 28.25 18.76
CA GLU A 1220 13.13 28.72 19.85
C GLU A 1220 13.74 28.40 21.22
N ARG A 1221 14.42 27.26 21.37
CA ARG A 1221 15.21 26.95 22.55
C ARG A 1221 16.46 27.82 22.68
N ARG A 1222 17.14 28.15 21.58
CA ARG A 1222 18.28 29.11 21.59
C ARG A 1222 17.82 30.51 21.98
N THR A 1223 16.72 31.00 21.41
CA THR A 1223 16.16 32.32 21.75
C THR A 1223 15.57 32.37 23.17
N ARG A 1224 15.05 31.27 23.72
CA ARG A 1224 14.70 31.16 25.15
C ARG A 1224 15.93 31.16 26.06
N LYS A 1225 17.04 30.52 25.68
CA LYS A 1225 18.31 30.57 26.43
C LYS A 1225 18.96 31.95 26.40
N ASP A 1226 18.89 32.67 25.28
CA ASP A 1226 19.39 34.05 25.19
C ASP A 1226 18.53 35.05 25.97
N LYS A 1227 17.24 34.77 26.16
CA LYS A 1227 16.36 35.57 27.03
C LYS A 1227 16.52 35.28 28.53
N SER A 1228 16.94 34.07 28.92
CA SER A 1228 17.23 33.75 30.33
C SER A 1228 18.65 34.09 30.77
N GLY A 1229 19.52 34.53 29.86
CA GLY A 1229 20.86 35.07 30.15
C GLY A 1229 20.90 36.59 30.30
N LYS A 1230 19.74 37.26 30.24
CA LYS A 1230 19.57 38.72 30.44
C LYS A 1230 18.42 39.06 31.40
N SER A 1231 18.21 38.23 32.43
CA SER A 1231 17.46 38.61 33.63
C SER A 1231 18.36 38.50 34.84
#